data_AF-W7YLP1-F1
#
_entry.id   AF-W7YLP1-F1
#
_cell.length_a   1.000
_cell.length_b   1.000
_cell.length_c   1.000
_cell.angle_alpha   90.00
_cell.angle_beta   90.00
_cell.angle_gamma   90.00
#
_symmetry.space_group_name_H-M   'P 1'
#
loop_
_entity.id
_entity.type
_entity.pdbx_description
1 polymer ?
#
loop_
_entity_poly.entity_id
_entity_poly.type
_entity_poly.pdbx_seq_one_letter_code
_entity_poly.pdbx_strand_id
1 'polypeptide(L)'
;MMRKLVTMLLCCVSLLTNAQDVNSNKMFNLLAKFTVKPEFISGFKEACIHSVYESRKEAGNIEMKLYADDNKDNVFYVYSRWDNRGAYEYHKTLPHSKNMAKVAKATLLTLPEIMTLGLTQPVTVRGTKQVNTDDQEETLFFIFKIKDGYRDKIIKRFQTHVEKSRTEAGNLLFEFYTIDGDENTFVVYENWRNKSVLFDVHLKTPYSEETGALMNEAMVGEMGQYMNFVTELVSNTSEAITKKWEAKGFQFPESIVADPTSDWIYVSNIVSREAPGYISRISKNGKVVDYNWIGGLNQPCGLAIFDDKLYVGDQDKVHIIDIEKAQVIRSLSFVGALSFNDVAIGKNGKVFISDLMSGRIFTIINNKLEVWIENAEFSHPNGLYVDNGNLIVADLGDKLNPDASPQTPGSVYKVNMADKSVEIIKSGFHLGGLDGVTKVGDKYIVTNNSGGELYAVSDKERMLLGTLGRGIADLCAEGNTIYVPNFTGTVNSFTVKSENKTMEKKGSFELIDLGEVKLHAYKTNDMMNDYVLILEKEGKAVMIESPAFWDNFDELRVYLADNKIKVDAIFPSYHPLGASFINTNELADMDVYFTQHVLDYWKSGFGAVMKAGIPKAFGDKVDTSMYKPTVVLKEGETEVAGIKMVITKSYDGFDIEIPEINAVYVHILGHDTHSEILGHEHLESSIKNFKKYLAKGYTNYLSSHYKPETKADMQTKLAYLKEMKKIVSISHTAEEFTQAMYEAFPNYKEGYLPATTRSFFTQEPQGDKH
;
A
#
# COMPACT_ATOMS: atom_id res chain seq x y z
N MET A 1 -41.26 -34.63 1.16
CA MET A 1 -40.01 -35.39 1.41
C MET A 1 -38.83 -34.93 0.55
N MET A 2 -39.00 -34.47 -0.70
CA MET A 2 -37.90 -33.97 -1.55
C MET A 2 -37.31 -32.60 -1.19
N ARG A 3 -37.97 -31.78 -0.36
CA ARG A 3 -37.42 -30.48 0.12
C ARG A 3 -36.46 -30.60 1.31
N LYS A 4 -36.35 -31.77 1.96
CA LYS A 4 -35.39 -32.02 3.05
C LYS A 4 -34.12 -32.75 2.60
N LEU A 5 -34.08 -33.33 1.39
CA LEU A 5 -32.86 -33.95 0.84
C LEU A 5 -31.92 -32.93 0.16
N VAL A 6 -32.44 -31.82 -0.38
CA VAL A 6 -31.61 -30.80 -1.05
C VAL A 6 -30.88 -29.89 -0.06
N THR A 7 -31.44 -29.67 1.13
CA THR A 7 -30.77 -28.92 2.22
C THR A 7 -29.68 -29.76 2.91
N MET A 8 -29.73 -31.09 2.82
CA MET A 8 -28.73 -31.98 3.40
C MET A 8 -27.53 -32.20 2.46
N LEU A 9 -27.72 -32.10 1.14
CA LEU A 9 -26.60 -32.21 0.17
C LEU A 9 -25.74 -30.93 0.06
N LEU A 10 -26.30 -29.76 0.38
CA LEU A 10 -25.55 -28.49 0.48
C LEU A 10 -24.84 -28.29 1.84
N CYS A 11 -25.10 -29.15 2.82
CA CYS A 11 -24.38 -29.18 4.11
C CYS A 11 -23.43 -30.39 4.25
N CYS A 12 -23.37 -31.30 3.27
CA CYS A 12 -22.50 -32.49 3.33
C CYS A 12 -21.30 -32.44 2.37
N VAL A 13 -21.06 -31.34 1.65
CA VAL A 13 -19.76 -31.07 0.98
C VAL A 13 -18.87 -30.16 1.85
N SER A 14 -19.35 -29.74 3.02
CA SER A 14 -18.62 -28.91 3.99
C SER A 14 -18.26 -29.62 5.30
N LEU A 15 -18.41 -30.95 5.40
CA LEU A 15 -18.15 -31.70 6.64
C LEU A 15 -17.50 -33.06 6.38
N LEU A 16 -16.36 -33.06 5.68
CA LEU A 16 -15.28 -34.04 5.86
C LEU A 16 -13.93 -33.35 5.61
N THR A 17 -13.75 -32.12 6.09
CA THR A 17 -12.41 -31.62 6.37
C THR A 17 -12.08 -32.04 7.79
N ASN A 18 -11.04 -32.87 7.95
CA ASN A 18 -10.49 -33.12 9.27
C ASN A 18 -10.22 -31.76 9.92
N ALA A 19 -10.83 -31.46 11.06
CA ALA A 19 -10.57 -30.24 11.83
C ALA A 19 -9.07 -30.06 12.18
N GLN A 20 -8.27 -31.12 12.04
CA GLN A 20 -6.81 -31.10 12.15
C GLN A 20 -6.11 -30.35 11.00
N ASP A 21 -6.71 -30.23 9.81
CA ASP A 21 -6.01 -29.72 8.62
C ASP A 21 -6.09 -28.19 8.47
N VAL A 22 -7.14 -27.56 9.03
CA VAL A 22 -7.30 -26.10 9.10
C VAL A 22 -6.29 -25.45 10.07
N ASN A 23 -5.82 -26.21 11.05
CA ASN A 23 -4.79 -25.79 12.02
C ASN A 23 -3.37 -26.19 11.60
N SER A 24 -3.15 -26.65 10.37
CA SER A 24 -1.80 -26.98 9.90
C SER A 24 -1.02 -25.69 9.58
N ASN A 25 0.17 -25.52 10.17
CA ASN A 25 1.10 -24.43 9.80
C ASN A 25 1.82 -24.68 8.46
N LYS A 26 1.27 -25.54 7.60
CA LYS A 26 1.88 -25.92 6.33
C LYS A 26 1.41 -24.98 5.23
N MET A 27 2.36 -24.50 4.44
CA MET A 27 2.12 -23.69 3.25
C MET A 27 1.09 -24.35 2.33
N PHE A 28 0.13 -23.54 1.87
CA PHE A 28 -1.02 -23.99 1.11
C PHE A 28 -1.00 -23.38 -0.30
N ASN A 29 -0.80 -24.24 -1.30
CA ASN A 29 -0.65 -23.83 -2.69
C ASN A 29 -1.85 -24.26 -3.52
N LEU A 30 -2.25 -23.42 -4.47
CA LEU A 30 -3.39 -23.67 -5.34
C LEU A 30 -3.09 -23.21 -6.76
N LEU A 31 -3.58 -23.97 -7.72
CA LEU A 31 -3.79 -23.51 -9.10
C LEU A 31 -5.26 -23.67 -9.42
N ALA A 32 -5.94 -22.55 -9.69
CA ALA A 32 -7.33 -22.55 -10.16
C ALA A 32 -7.35 -22.24 -11.65
N LYS A 33 -8.07 -23.04 -12.42
CA LYS A 33 -8.29 -22.83 -13.86
C LYS A 33 -9.77 -22.54 -14.11
N PHE A 34 -10.02 -21.52 -14.91
CA PHE A 34 -11.34 -21.02 -15.24
C PHE A 34 -11.55 -21.09 -16.75
N THR A 35 -12.73 -21.54 -17.17
CA THR A 35 -13.16 -21.46 -18.57
C THR A 35 -14.43 -20.63 -18.63
N VAL A 36 -14.36 -19.48 -19.29
CA VAL A 36 -15.38 -18.43 -19.28
C VAL A 36 -16.25 -18.54 -20.53
N LYS A 37 -17.52 -18.16 -20.45
CA LYS A 37 -18.36 -18.00 -21.65
C LYS A 37 -17.86 -16.79 -22.46
N PRO A 38 -17.81 -16.87 -23.80
CA PRO A 38 -17.21 -15.83 -24.64
C PRO A 38 -17.72 -14.41 -24.37
N GLU A 39 -19.02 -14.25 -24.10
CA GLU A 39 -19.66 -12.95 -23.87
C GLU A 39 -19.30 -12.28 -22.54
N PHE A 40 -18.66 -13.01 -21.61
CA PHE A 40 -18.28 -12.49 -20.28
C PHE A 40 -16.77 -12.38 -20.06
N ILE A 41 -15.94 -12.61 -21.08
CA ILE A 41 -14.47 -12.62 -20.95
C ILE A 41 -13.93 -11.33 -20.33
N SER A 42 -14.32 -10.16 -20.87
CA SER A 42 -13.80 -8.86 -20.37
C SER A 42 -14.17 -8.61 -18.91
N GLY A 43 -15.46 -8.75 -18.57
CA GLY A 43 -15.94 -8.51 -17.21
C GLY A 43 -15.40 -9.53 -16.19
N PHE A 44 -15.19 -10.78 -16.60
CA PHE A 44 -14.56 -11.79 -15.74
C PHE A 44 -13.08 -11.47 -15.49
N LYS A 45 -12.35 -11.05 -16.53
CA LYS A 45 -10.94 -10.62 -16.43
C LYS A 45 -10.81 -9.45 -15.46
N GLU A 46 -11.61 -8.40 -15.61
CA GLU A 46 -11.59 -7.23 -14.71
C GLU A 46 -11.88 -7.62 -13.25
N ALA A 47 -12.90 -8.47 -13.02
CA ALA A 47 -13.21 -8.96 -11.68
C ALA A 47 -12.06 -9.78 -11.06
N CYS A 48 -11.38 -10.60 -11.87
CA CYS A 48 -10.20 -11.35 -11.41
C CYS A 48 -9.03 -10.43 -11.06
N ILE A 49 -8.76 -9.41 -11.89
CA ILE A 49 -7.70 -8.41 -11.62
C ILE A 49 -7.96 -7.72 -10.28
N HIS A 50 -9.18 -7.24 -10.06
CA HIS A 50 -9.57 -6.61 -8.79
C HIS A 50 -9.42 -7.59 -7.61
N SER A 51 -9.90 -8.84 -7.76
CA SER A 51 -9.78 -9.85 -6.70
C SER A 51 -8.33 -10.13 -6.35
N VAL A 52 -7.43 -10.25 -7.34
CA VAL A 52 -6.00 -10.51 -7.12
C VAL A 52 -5.35 -9.33 -6.41
N TYR A 53 -5.65 -8.10 -6.82
CA TYR A 53 -5.12 -6.89 -6.19
C TYR A 53 -5.50 -6.81 -4.70
N GLU A 54 -6.77 -7.04 -4.36
CA GLU A 54 -7.21 -7.05 -2.96
C GLU A 54 -6.64 -8.23 -2.19
N SER A 55 -6.48 -9.40 -2.83
CA SER A 55 -5.98 -10.59 -2.15
C SER A 55 -4.51 -10.50 -1.79
N ARG A 56 -3.70 -9.82 -2.61
CA ARG A 56 -2.27 -9.58 -2.33
C ARG A 56 -2.06 -8.72 -1.08
N LYS A 57 -3.07 -7.97 -0.63
CA LYS A 57 -3.01 -7.17 0.60
C LYS A 57 -3.29 -7.98 1.87
N GLU A 58 -3.79 -9.21 1.72
CA GLU A 58 -4.22 -10.00 2.86
C GLU A 58 -3.02 -10.58 3.64
N ALA A 59 -3.03 -10.40 4.96
CA ALA A 59 -2.17 -11.19 5.85
C ALA A 59 -2.46 -12.69 5.62
N GLY A 60 -1.43 -13.45 5.26
CA GLY A 60 -1.59 -14.85 4.87
C GLY A 60 -1.41 -15.13 3.37
N ASN A 61 -1.56 -14.12 2.51
CA ASN A 61 -1.28 -14.25 1.08
C ASN A 61 0.22 -14.08 0.85
N ILE A 62 0.90 -15.15 0.42
CA ILE A 62 2.32 -15.09 0.07
C ILE A 62 2.48 -14.60 -1.37
N GLU A 63 1.64 -15.12 -2.26
CA GLU A 63 1.63 -14.75 -3.67
C GLU A 63 0.28 -15.08 -4.28
N MET A 64 -0.17 -14.24 -5.20
CA MET A 64 -1.28 -14.57 -6.07
C MET A 64 -1.02 -13.97 -7.45
N LYS A 65 -1.14 -14.77 -8.49
CA LYS A 65 -0.88 -14.37 -9.88
C LYS A 65 -2.03 -14.80 -10.78
N LEU A 66 -2.36 -13.92 -11.71
CA LEU A 66 -3.42 -14.13 -12.70
C LEU A 66 -2.81 -14.21 -14.08
N TYR A 67 -3.25 -15.20 -14.83
CA TYR A 67 -2.74 -15.57 -16.13
C TYR A 67 -3.89 -15.72 -17.14
N ALA A 68 -3.67 -15.30 -18.39
CA ALA A 68 -4.47 -15.71 -19.54
C ALA A 68 -3.75 -16.84 -20.28
N ASP A 69 -4.49 -17.80 -20.84
CA ASP A 69 -3.94 -18.78 -21.78
C ASP A 69 -3.66 -18.11 -23.13
N ASP A 70 -2.47 -18.32 -23.69
CA ASP A 70 -2.03 -17.66 -24.91
C ASP A 70 -2.77 -18.16 -26.16
N ASN A 71 -3.34 -19.37 -26.09
CA ASN A 71 -4.02 -20.01 -27.23
C ASN A 71 -5.54 -20.10 -27.03
N LYS A 72 -6.05 -19.76 -25.84
CA LYS A 72 -7.47 -19.86 -25.48
C LYS A 72 -7.91 -18.61 -24.73
N ASP A 73 -8.45 -17.64 -25.46
CA ASP A 73 -8.89 -16.34 -24.95
C ASP A 73 -9.91 -16.39 -23.79
N ASN A 74 -10.62 -17.51 -23.66
CA ASN A 74 -11.61 -17.75 -22.62
C ASN A 74 -11.09 -18.57 -21.43
N VAL A 75 -9.79 -18.85 -21.35
CA VAL A 75 -9.17 -19.62 -20.25
C VAL A 75 -8.24 -18.75 -19.43
N PHE A 76 -8.45 -18.78 -18.11
CA PHE A 76 -7.65 -18.05 -17.14
C PHE A 76 -7.12 -18.98 -16.05
N TYR A 77 -5.94 -18.68 -15.54
CA TYR A 77 -5.34 -19.39 -14.41
C TYR A 77 -5.06 -18.42 -13.27
N VAL A 78 -5.34 -18.85 -12.05
CA VAL A 78 -4.93 -18.16 -10.83
C VAL A 78 -4.06 -19.10 -10.03
N TYR A 79 -2.77 -18.80 -9.97
CA TYR A 79 -1.86 -19.45 -9.05
C TYR A 79 -1.85 -18.66 -7.74
N SER A 80 -1.98 -19.34 -6.61
CA SER A 80 -1.88 -18.67 -5.31
C SER A 80 -1.16 -19.53 -4.29
N ARG A 81 -0.40 -18.85 -3.43
CA ARG A 81 0.34 -19.42 -2.33
C ARG A 81 -0.08 -18.69 -1.08
N TRP A 82 -0.51 -19.49 -0.11
CA TRP A 82 -0.99 -19.04 1.17
C TRP A 82 -0.09 -19.65 2.23
N ASP A 83 0.10 -18.86 3.26
CA ASP A 83 0.89 -19.22 4.41
C ASP A 83 0.43 -20.53 5.07
N ASN A 84 -0.88 -20.74 5.12
CA ASN A 84 -1.48 -22.00 5.51
C ASN A 84 -2.90 -22.13 4.97
N ARG A 85 -3.50 -23.32 5.16
CA ARG A 85 -4.88 -23.58 4.75
C ARG A 85 -5.86 -22.60 5.44
N GLY A 86 -5.64 -22.26 6.70
CA GLY A 86 -6.48 -21.31 7.45
C GLY A 86 -6.53 -19.92 6.82
N ALA A 87 -5.40 -19.38 6.37
CA ALA A 87 -5.32 -18.11 5.65
C ALA A 87 -6.17 -18.13 4.37
N TYR A 88 -6.07 -19.21 3.58
CA TYR A 88 -6.91 -19.37 2.40
C TYR A 88 -8.41 -19.53 2.74
N GLU A 89 -8.74 -20.25 3.80
CA GLU A 89 -10.13 -20.38 4.24
C GLU A 89 -10.71 -19.02 4.65
N TYR A 90 -9.93 -18.17 5.34
CA TYR A 90 -10.30 -16.80 5.67
C TYR A 90 -10.47 -15.93 4.41
N HIS A 91 -9.52 -16.00 3.46
CA HIS A 91 -9.59 -15.32 2.17
C HIS A 91 -10.95 -15.55 1.49
N LYS A 92 -11.45 -16.79 1.45
CA LYS A 92 -12.76 -17.12 0.85
C LYS A 92 -13.94 -16.41 1.50
N THR A 93 -13.80 -15.91 2.73
CA THR A 93 -14.86 -15.21 3.46
C THR A 93 -14.92 -13.71 3.16
N LEU A 94 -13.88 -13.14 2.54
CA LEU A 94 -13.75 -11.71 2.33
C LEU A 94 -14.64 -11.17 1.20
N PRO A 95 -15.00 -9.87 1.21
CA PRO A 95 -15.93 -9.30 0.25
C PRO A 95 -15.53 -9.49 -1.22
N HIS A 96 -14.27 -9.25 -1.57
CA HIS A 96 -13.78 -9.43 -2.94
C HIS A 96 -13.83 -10.89 -3.39
N SER A 97 -13.48 -11.84 -2.52
CA SER A 97 -13.57 -13.28 -2.78
C SER A 97 -15.02 -13.76 -2.95
N LYS A 98 -15.93 -13.29 -2.09
CA LYS A 98 -17.37 -13.54 -2.22
C LYS A 98 -17.94 -12.94 -3.50
N ASN A 99 -17.49 -11.76 -3.90
CA ASN A 99 -17.88 -11.14 -5.16
C ASN A 99 -17.36 -11.96 -6.35
N MET A 100 -16.09 -12.37 -6.32
CA MET A 100 -15.50 -13.20 -7.36
C MET A 100 -16.24 -14.54 -7.50
N ALA A 101 -16.63 -15.17 -6.40
CA ALA A 101 -17.45 -16.38 -6.44
C ALA A 101 -18.83 -16.17 -7.11
N LYS A 102 -19.46 -15.01 -6.92
CA LYS A 102 -20.72 -14.66 -7.62
C LYS A 102 -20.49 -14.46 -9.11
N VAL A 103 -19.44 -13.72 -9.48
CA VAL A 103 -19.06 -13.49 -10.88
C VAL A 103 -18.78 -14.84 -11.56
N ALA A 104 -17.92 -15.67 -10.98
CA ALA A 104 -17.60 -17.00 -11.48
C ALA A 104 -18.86 -17.86 -11.72
N LYS A 105 -19.80 -17.86 -10.77
CA LYS A 105 -21.05 -18.62 -10.94
C LYS A 105 -21.90 -18.16 -12.13
N ALA A 106 -21.88 -16.88 -12.46
CA ALA A 106 -22.66 -16.33 -13.57
C ALA A 106 -21.98 -16.51 -14.93
N THR A 107 -20.65 -16.38 -14.97
CA THR A 107 -19.90 -16.18 -16.22
C THR A 107 -19.17 -17.41 -16.74
N LEU A 108 -18.91 -18.43 -15.89
CA LEU A 108 -18.13 -19.59 -16.31
C LEU A 108 -18.93 -20.55 -17.21
N LEU A 109 -18.24 -21.12 -18.20
CA LEU A 109 -18.75 -22.16 -19.10
C LEU A 109 -18.79 -23.52 -18.40
N THR A 110 -17.79 -23.80 -17.56
CA THR A 110 -17.67 -25.01 -16.73
C THR A 110 -17.36 -24.65 -15.29
N LEU A 111 -17.53 -25.59 -14.35
CA LEU A 111 -17.05 -25.38 -12.99
C LEU A 111 -15.54 -25.12 -13.00
N PRO A 112 -15.02 -24.28 -12.08
CA PRO A 112 -13.59 -24.03 -11.99
C PRO A 112 -12.86 -25.31 -11.57
N GLU A 113 -11.73 -25.59 -12.20
CA GLU A 113 -10.84 -26.67 -11.81
C GLU A 113 -9.89 -26.13 -10.74
N ILE A 114 -10.05 -26.58 -9.49
CA ILE A 114 -9.24 -26.12 -8.35
C ILE A 114 -8.29 -27.25 -7.93
N MET A 115 -7.00 -27.06 -8.16
CA MET A 115 -5.94 -28.01 -7.83
C MET A 115 -5.22 -27.55 -6.56
N THR A 116 -5.31 -28.34 -5.49
CA THR A 116 -4.50 -28.13 -4.29
C THR A 116 -3.13 -28.76 -4.52
N LEU A 117 -2.08 -27.96 -4.44
CA LEU A 117 -0.74 -28.36 -4.85
C LEU A 117 0.11 -28.77 -3.64
N GLY A 118 0.54 -30.02 -3.63
CA GLY A 118 1.48 -30.57 -2.64
C GLY A 118 2.93 -30.27 -3.03
N LEU A 119 3.74 -29.87 -2.05
CA LEU A 119 5.16 -29.57 -2.24
C LEU A 119 5.97 -30.85 -2.50
N THR A 120 6.86 -30.80 -3.48
CA THR A 120 7.86 -31.84 -3.74
C THR A 120 9.27 -31.37 -3.38
N GLN A 121 10.22 -32.31 -3.35
CA GLN A 121 11.64 -32.00 -3.20
C GLN A 121 12.29 -31.70 -4.57
N PRO A 122 13.34 -30.86 -4.64
CA PRO A 122 13.79 -29.97 -3.57
C PRO A 122 12.73 -28.91 -3.26
N VAL A 123 12.57 -28.56 -1.97
CA VAL A 123 11.63 -27.52 -1.53
C VAL A 123 11.84 -26.25 -2.36
N THR A 124 10.75 -25.55 -2.67
CA THR A 124 10.80 -24.27 -3.39
C THR A 124 11.85 -23.34 -2.79
N VAL A 125 12.82 -22.93 -3.61
CA VAL A 125 13.68 -21.78 -3.32
C VAL A 125 13.22 -20.67 -4.27
N ARG A 126 12.47 -19.71 -3.74
CA ARG A 126 12.08 -18.53 -4.51
C ARG A 126 13.23 -17.55 -4.54
N GLY A 127 13.10 -16.57 -5.43
CA GLY A 127 13.98 -15.43 -5.36
C GLY A 127 15.43 -15.66 -5.81
N THR A 128 15.73 -16.68 -6.60
CA THR A 128 17.12 -16.84 -7.05
C THR A 128 17.48 -15.88 -8.19
N LYS A 129 16.51 -15.44 -8.99
CA LYS A 129 16.76 -14.68 -10.23
C LYS A 129 15.70 -13.60 -10.46
N GLN A 130 16.16 -12.40 -10.80
CA GLN A 130 15.31 -11.29 -11.22
C GLN A 130 14.97 -11.39 -12.71
N VAL A 131 13.76 -10.92 -13.02
CA VAL A 131 13.34 -10.57 -14.37
C VAL A 131 14.08 -9.31 -14.79
N ASN A 132 14.71 -9.34 -15.95
CA ASN A 132 15.38 -8.18 -16.55
C ASN A 132 14.40 -7.41 -17.44
N THR A 133 14.66 -6.13 -17.70
CA THR A 133 13.84 -5.29 -18.60
C THR A 133 13.75 -5.83 -20.03
N ASP A 134 14.78 -6.57 -20.46
CA ASP A 134 14.87 -7.13 -21.81
C ASP A 134 14.29 -8.56 -21.91
N ASP A 135 13.86 -9.15 -20.79
CA ASP A 135 13.25 -10.47 -20.80
C ASP A 135 11.89 -10.42 -21.52
N GLN A 136 11.62 -11.46 -22.30
CA GLN A 136 10.34 -11.69 -22.98
C GLN A 136 9.77 -12.99 -22.41
N GLU A 137 9.36 -12.92 -21.15
CA GLU A 137 9.09 -14.10 -20.31
C GLU A 137 8.17 -15.11 -21.00
N GLU A 138 8.53 -16.40 -20.92
CA GLU A 138 7.71 -17.52 -21.39
C GLU A 138 7.29 -18.34 -20.17
N THR A 139 6.02 -18.21 -19.79
CA THR A 139 5.45 -18.93 -18.64
C THR A 139 4.62 -20.12 -19.10
N LEU A 140 4.77 -21.25 -18.40
CA LEU A 140 4.12 -22.52 -18.73
C LEU A 140 3.54 -23.19 -17.48
N PHE A 141 2.27 -23.59 -17.56
CA PHE A 141 1.68 -24.61 -16.68
C PHE A 141 1.57 -25.94 -17.43
N PHE A 142 2.42 -26.90 -17.06
CA PHE A 142 2.38 -28.26 -17.59
C PHE A 142 1.62 -29.16 -16.61
N ILE A 143 0.34 -29.41 -16.90
CA ILE A 143 -0.59 -30.13 -16.00
C ILE A 143 -0.84 -31.51 -16.58
N PHE A 144 -0.04 -32.51 -16.22
CA PHE A 144 -0.03 -33.81 -16.90
C PHE A 144 -0.54 -34.96 -16.02
N LYS A 145 -1.07 -35.99 -16.70
CA LYS A 145 -1.53 -37.23 -16.08
C LYS A 145 -0.61 -38.39 -16.43
N ILE A 146 -0.43 -39.31 -15.49
CA ILE A 146 0.37 -40.51 -15.67
C ILE A 146 -0.47 -41.79 -15.52
N LYS A 147 0.07 -42.90 -16.04
CA LYS A 147 -0.42 -44.26 -15.82
C LYS A 147 -0.06 -44.73 -14.40
N ASP A 148 -0.86 -45.64 -13.87
CA ASP A 148 -0.60 -46.28 -12.58
C ASP A 148 0.80 -46.92 -12.53
N GLY A 149 1.45 -46.85 -11.37
CA GLY A 149 2.78 -47.44 -11.13
C GLY A 149 3.98 -46.58 -11.52
N TYR A 150 3.77 -45.38 -12.07
CA TYR A 150 4.85 -44.46 -12.44
C TYR A 150 5.10 -43.32 -11.43
N ARG A 151 4.23 -43.12 -10.43
CA ARG A 151 4.27 -42.00 -9.47
C ARG A 151 5.65 -41.76 -8.85
N ASP A 152 6.22 -42.78 -8.20
CA ASP A 152 7.51 -42.63 -7.51
C ASP A 152 8.68 -42.38 -8.48
N LYS A 153 8.63 -42.99 -9.68
CA LYS A 153 9.63 -42.76 -10.73
C LYS A 153 9.61 -41.32 -11.22
N ILE A 154 8.41 -40.77 -11.41
CA ILE A 154 8.19 -39.40 -11.86
C ILE A 154 8.67 -38.42 -10.78
N ILE A 155 8.24 -38.60 -9.52
CA ILE A 155 8.68 -37.74 -8.41
C ILE A 155 10.20 -37.74 -8.29
N LYS A 156 10.83 -38.93 -8.32
CA LYS A 156 12.29 -39.04 -8.25
C LYS A 156 12.98 -38.39 -9.44
N ARG A 157 12.45 -38.53 -10.66
CA ARG A 157 13.02 -37.89 -11.85
C ARG A 157 12.96 -36.37 -11.75
N PHE A 158 11.82 -35.84 -11.34
CA PHE A 158 11.60 -34.40 -11.24
C PHE A 158 12.39 -33.74 -10.10
N GLN A 159 12.77 -34.46 -9.04
CA GLN A 159 13.72 -33.94 -8.05
C GLN A 159 15.01 -33.43 -8.72
N THR A 160 15.65 -34.29 -9.53
CA THR A 160 16.87 -33.91 -10.26
C THR A 160 16.59 -32.88 -11.35
N HIS A 161 15.45 -32.99 -12.05
CA HIS A 161 15.09 -32.03 -13.09
C HIS A 161 14.96 -30.61 -12.51
N VAL A 162 14.21 -30.45 -11.42
CA VAL A 162 14.04 -29.18 -10.70
C VAL A 162 15.40 -28.63 -10.25
N GLU A 163 16.25 -29.45 -9.63
CA GLU A 163 17.59 -29.04 -9.18
C GLU A 163 18.43 -28.48 -10.34
N LYS A 164 18.39 -29.12 -11.51
CA LYS A 164 19.17 -28.71 -12.67
C LYS A 164 18.57 -27.48 -13.35
N SER A 165 17.26 -27.46 -13.63
CA SER A 165 16.57 -26.32 -14.26
C SER A 165 16.80 -25.03 -13.48
N ARG A 166 16.69 -25.07 -12.15
CA ARG A 166 16.90 -23.89 -11.29
C ARG A 166 18.33 -23.32 -11.38
N THR A 167 19.33 -24.08 -11.84
CA THR A 167 20.70 -23.57 -12.03
C THR A 167 20.92 -22.88 -13.38
N GLU A 168 20.04 -23.08 -14.36
CA GLU A 168 20.23 -22.54 -15.71
C GLU A 168 20.05 -21.02 -15.75
N ALA A 169 20.97 -20.27 -16.36
CA ALA A 169 20.91 -18.80 -16.40
C ALA A 169 19.57 -18.24 -16.96
N GLY A 170 18.94 -19.00 -17.86
CA GLY A 170 17.69 -18.62 -18.51
C GLY A 170 16.40 -19.06 -17.79
N ASN A 171 16.48 -19.92 -16.77
CA ASN A 171 15.32 -20.29 -15.95
C ASN A 171 15.05 -19.23 -14.89
N LEU A 172 13.83 -18.68 -14.82
CA LEU A 172 13.41 -17.75 -13.77
C LEU A 172 12.68 -18.47 -12.63
N LEU A 173 11.89 -19.49 -12.96
CA LEU A 173 11.16 -20.33 -12.03
C LEU A 173 11.04 -21.75 -12.59
N PHE A 174 11.17 -22.75 -11.72
CA PHE A 174 10.83 -24.13 -12.05
C PHE A 174 10.32 -24.83 -10.80
N GLU A 175 9.02 -25.12 -10.77
CA GLU A 175 8.34 -25.77 -9.65
C GLU A 175 7.64 -27.05 -10.12
N PHE A 176 7.69 -28.08 -9.29
CA PHE A 176 6.99 -29.34 -9.50
C PHE A 176 6.06 -29.59 -8.31
N TYR A 177 4.84 -30.03 -8.59
CA TYR A 177 3.81 -30.24 -7.59
C TYR A 177 3.07 -31.57 -7.80
N THR A 178 2.77 -32.24 -6.69
CA THR A 178 1.70 -33.24 -6.64
C THR A 178 0.35 -32.55 -6.48
N ILE A 179 -0.75 -33.25 -6.77
CA ILE A 179 -2.10 -32.75 -6.48
C ILE A 179 -2.68 -33.53 -5.29
N ASP A 180 -3.16 -32.81 -4.27
CA ASP A 180 -3.80 -33.44 -3.11
C ASP A 180 -5.11 -34.12 -3.54
N GLY A 181 -5.24 -35.41 -3.20
CA GLY A 181 -6.39 -36.22 -3.59
C GLY A 181 -6.34 -36.79 -5.01
N ASP A 182 -5.25 -36.55 -5.77
CA ASP A 182 -5.03 -37.15 -7.09
C ASP A 182 -3.59 -37.69 -7.21
N GLU A 183 -3.45 -39.02 -7.16
CA GLU A 183 -2.15 -39.68 -7.18
C GLU A 183 -1.48 -39.69 -8.56
N ASN A 184 -2.21 -39.39 -9.62
CA ASN A 184 -1.75 -39.57 -11.00
C ASN A 184 -1.68 -38.26 -11.79
N THR A 185 -1.97 -37.12 -11.18
CA THR A 185 -1.86 -35.81 -11.82
C THR A 185 -0.78 -34.97 -11.14
N PHE A 186 -0.01 -34.26 -11.96
CA PHE A 186 1.06 -33.38 -11.52
C PHE A 186 0.99 -32.03 -12.22
N VAL A 187 1.61 -31.02 -11.62
CA VAL A 187 1.76 -29.69 -12.20
C VAL A 187 3.23 -29.32 -12.19
N VAL A 188 3.76 -28.91 -13.36
CA VAL A 188 4.99 -28.12 -13.45
C VAL A 188 4.61 -26.67 -13.72
N TYR A 189 5.15 -25.76 -12.94
CA TYR A 189 5.03 -24.33 -13.15
C TYR A 189 6.41 -23.77 -13.47
N GLU A 190 6.56 -23.31 -14.70
CA GLU A 190 7.83 -22.84 -15.24
C GLU A 190 7.72 -21.39 -15.68
N ASN A 191 8.80 -20.64 -15.51
CA ASN A 191 8.97 -19.33 -16.09
C ASN A 191 10.40 -19.19 -16.62
N TRP A 192 10.53 -18.73 -17.86
CA TRP A 192 11.77 -18.65 -18.60
C TRP A 192 11.98 -17.25 -19.13
N ARG A 193 13.24 -16.79 -19.21
CA ARG A 193 13.57 -15.45 -19.71
C ARG A 193 13.01 -15.15 -21.10
N ASN A 194 12.94 -16.19 -21.94
CA ASN A 194 12.26 -16.13 -23.23
C ASN A 194 12.00 -17.52 -23.81
N LYS A 195 11.16 -17.54 -24.85
CA LYS A 195 10.81 -18.75 -25.60
C LYS A 195 12.01 -19.54 -26.11
N SER A 196 13.01 -18.88 -26.69
CA SER A 196 14.17 -19.59 -27.26
C SER A 196 14.99 -20.29 -26.18
N VAL A 197 15.14 -19.69 -25.00
CA VAL A 197 15.79 -20.36 -23.87
C VAL A 197 15.05 -21.66 -23.50
N LEU A 198 13.72 -21.65 -23.42
CA LEU A 198 12.96 -22.87 -23.14
C LEU A 198 13.16 -23.92 -24.26
N PHE A 199 12.86 -23.56 -25.51
CA PHE A 199 12.79 -24.55 -26.59
C PHE A 199 14.15 -24.94 -27.18
N ASP A 200 15.08 -23.98 -27.31
CA ASP A 200 16.35 -24.21 -27.98
C ASP A 200 17.48 -24.61 -27.04
N VAL A 201 17.33 -24.35 -25.74
CA VAL A 201 18.33 -24.67 -24.73
C VAL A 201 17.80 -25.71 -23.76
N HIS A 202 16.82 -25.35 -22.93
CA HIS A 202 16.39 -26.18 -21.81
C HIS A 202 15.91 -27.57 -22.25
N LEU A 203 15.00 -27.64 -23.22
CA LEU A 203 14.44 -28.90 -23.72
C LEU A 203 15.47 -29.78 -24.45
N LYS A 204 16.63 -29.25 -24.82
CA LYS A 204 17.74 -29.98 -25.48
C LYS A 204 18.86 -30.37 -24.51
N THR A 205 18.71 -30.11 -23.22
CA THR A 205 19.69 -30.56 -22.23
C THR A 205 19.57 -32.08 -22.00
N PRO A 206 20.67 -32.79 -21.67
CA PRO A 206 20.63 -34.24 -21.49
C PRO A 206 19.62 -34.69 -20.41
N TYR A 207 19.49 -33.93 -19.33
CA TYR A 207 18.57 -34.27 -18.25
C TYR A 207 17.10 -34.00 -18.65
N SER A 208 16.82 -33.00 -19.48
CA SER A 208 15.48 -32.78 -20.05
C SER A 208 15.09 -33.91 -21.01
N GLU A 209 16.01 -34.36 -21.87
CA GLU A 209 15.76 -35.50 -22.78
C GLU A 209 15.45 -36.79 -22.02
N GLU A 210 16.22 -37.11 -20.98
CA GLU A 210 15.93 -38.24 -20.07
C GLU A 210 14.55 -38.13 -19.42
N THR A 211 14.14 -36.91 -19.06
CA THR A 211 12.82 -36.65 -18.48
C THR A 211 11.74 -36.89 -19.55
N GLY A 212 11.94 -36.37 -20.76
CA GLY A 212 11.04 -36.57 -21.90
C GLY A 212 10.84 -38.05 -22.25
N ALA A 213 11.91 -38.86 -22.21
CA ALA A 213 11.81 -40.30 -22.44
C ALA A 213 10.91 -41.00 -21.41
N LEU A 214 11.10 -40.70 -20.11
CA LEU A 214 10.23 -41.25 -19.06
C LEU A 214 8.78 -40.77 -19.21
N MET A 215 8.59 -39.49 -19.57
CA MET A 215 7.26 -38.91 -19.77
C MET A 215 6.53 -39.60 -20.94
N ASN A 216 7.21 -39.90 -22.05
CA ASN A 216 6.61 -40.63 -23.17
C ASN A 216 6.10 -42.03 -22.79
N GLU A 217 6.75 -42.70 -21.84
CA GLU A 217 6.28 -43.98 -21.30
C GLU A 217 5.13 -43.82 -20.30
N ALA A 218 5.27 -42.87 -19.38
CA ALA A 218 4.43 -42.72 -18.20
C ALA A 218 3.13 -41.96 -18.47
N MET A 219 3.11 -41.01 -19.41
CA MET A 219 1.98 -40.09 -19.59
C MET A 219 0.75 -40.76 -20.23
N VAL A 220 -0.43 -40.24 -19.87
CA VAL A 220 -1.70 -40.55 -20.54
C VAL A 220 -1.93 -39.56 -21.67
N GLY A 221 -1.71 -39.98 -22.91
CA GLY A 221 -1.82 -39.12 -24.09
C GLY A 221 -0.57 -38.30 -24.38
N GLU A 222 -0.68 -37.32 -25.27
CA GLU A 222 0.46 -36.58 -25.82
C GLU A 222 0.90 -35.42 -24.92
N MET A 223 2.20 -35.12 -24.88
CA MET A 223 2.77 -34.06 -24.03
C MET A 223 2.16 -32.68 -24.31
N GLY A 224 2.05 -32.31 -25.60
CA GLY A 224 1.61 -30.98 -26.01
C GLY A 224 0.18 -30.62 -25.55
N GLN A 225 -0.68 -31.60 -25.27
CA GLN A 225 -2.05 -31.32 -24.81
C GLN A 225 -2.10 -30.76 -23.38
N TYR A 226 -1.03 -30.97 -22.60
CA TYR A 226 -0.93 -30.57 -21.21
C TYR A 226 -0.08 -29.32 -21.00
N MET A 227 0.57 -28.82 -22.06
CA MET A 227 1.38 -27.61 -22.03
C MET A 227 0.49 -26.39 -22.24
N ASN A 228 0.28 -25.60 -21.18
CA ASN A 228 -0.52 -24.39 -21.23
C ASN A 228 0.40 -23.18 -21.08
N PHE A 229 0.74 -22.56 -22.21
CA PHE A 229 1.48 -21.30 -22.24
C PHE A 229 0.56 -20.16 -21.84
N VAL A 230 1.07 -19.29 -20.98
CA VAL A 230 0.26 -18.26 -20.33
C VAL A 230 0.99 -16.94 -20.20
N THR A 231 0.23 -15.86 -20.29
CA THR A 231 0.69 -14.49 -20.05
C THR A 231 0.15 -13.96 -18.73
N GLU A 232 1.01 -13.43 -17.85
CA GLU A 232 0.59 -12.80 -16.59
C GLU A 232 -0.17 -11.50 -16.89
N LEU A 233 -1.38 -11.36 -16.37
CA LEU A 233 -2.26 -10.21 -16.61
C LEU A 233 -2.10 -9.11 -15.57
N VAL A 234 -1.51 -9.43 -14.42
CA VAL A 234 -1.30 -8.51 -13.30
C VAL A 234 0.11 -8.72 -12.77
N SER A 235 1.09 -8.09 -13.40
CA SER A 235 2.48 -8.26 -12.99
C SER A 235 2.67 -7.84 -11.52
N ASN A 236 3.50 -8.58 -10.79
CA ASN A 236 4.02 -8.16 -9.49
C ASN A 236 5.04 -7.01 -9.59
N THR A 237 5.37 -6.54 -10.80
CA THR A 237 6.28 -5.42 -11.00
C THR A 237 5.55 -4.10 -10.74
N SER A 238 5.18 -3.87 -9.48
CA SER A 238 5.49 -2.54 -8.98
C SER A 238 7.01 -2.50 -8.85
N GLU A 239 7.67 -1.48 -9.38
CA GLU A 239 9.06 -1.15 -9.05
C GLU A 239 9.12 -0.80 -7.56
N ALA A 240 8.91 -1.79 -6.68
CA ALA A 240 8.82 -1.62 -5.24
C ALA A 240 10.15 -1.15 -4.65
N ILE A 241 11.25 -1.40 -5.39
CA ILE A 241 12.57 -0.83 -5.14
C ILE A 241 13.21 -0.34 -6.45
N THR A 242 13.94 0.76 -6.38
CA THR A 242 14.76 1.30 -7.47
C THR A 242 16.21 1.37 -7.03
N LYS A 243 17.13 0.70 -7.75
CA LYS A 243 18.56 0.71 -7.43
C LYS A 243 19.15 2.11 -7.64
N LYS A 244 19.87 2.63 -6.63
CA LYS A 244 20.57 3.93 -6.69
C LYS A 244 22.02 3.76 -7.07
N TRP A 245 22.73 2.86 -6.40
CA TRP A 245 24.14 2.59 -6.63
C TRP A 245 24.55 1.22 -6.09
N GLU A 246 25.74 0.77 -6.48
CA GLU A 246 26.41 -0.45 -6.01
C GLU A 246 27.88 -0.15 -5.73
N ALA A 247 28.37 -0.60 -4.57
CA ALA A 247 29.78 -0.64 -4.22
C ALA A 247 30.24 -2.11 -4.15
N LYS A 248 31.49 -2.38 -4.53
CA LYS A 248 32.08 -3.73 -4.61
C LYS A 248 33.40 -3.79 -3.85
N GLY A 249 33.94 -4.99 -3.65
CA GLY A 249 35.28 -5.20 -3.09
C GLY A 249 35.29 -5.47 -1.59
N PHE A 250 34.12 -5.66 -0.99
CA PHE A 250 33.97 -6.07 0.41
C PHE A 250 34.25 -7.56 0.58
N GLN A 251 34.68 -7.98 1.78
CA GLN A 251 34.87 -9.38 2.12
C GLN A 251 33.74 -9.80 3.06
N PHE A 252 32.82 -10.64 2.56
CA PHE A 252 31.59 -11.06 3.26
C PHE A 252 30.97 -9.96 4.14
N PRO A 253 30.47 -8.86 3.54
CA PRO A 253 29.86 -7.79 4.32
C PRO A 253 28.59 -8.29 4.99
N GLU A 254 28.49 -8.13 6.32
CA GLU A 254 27.44 -8.79 7.12
C GLU A 254 26.37 -7.83 7.65
N SER A 255 26.76 -6.62 8.06
CA SER A 255 25.81 -5.60 8.50
C SER A 255 26.24 -4.22 8.02
N ILE A 256 25.28 -3.31 8.01
CA ILE A 256 25.45 -1.94 7.55
C ILE A 256 24.66 -0.96 8.42
N VAL A 257 25.28 0.16 8.80
CA VAL A 257 24.59 1.24 9.53
C VAL A 257 24.95 2.59 8.94
N ALA A 258 23.93 3.42 8.66
CA ALA A 258 24.10 4.80 8.25
C ALA A 258 24.17 5.71 9.48
N ASP A 259 25.14 6.62 9.50
CA ASP A 259 25.21 7.66 10.51
C ASP A 259 24.16 8.74 10.21
N PRO A 260 23.22 9.02 11.13
CA PRO A 260 22.17 10.01 10.90
C PRO A 260 22.70 11.45 10.91
N THR A 261 23.93 11.68 11.40
CA THR A 261 24.51 13.02 11.58
C THR A 261 25.60 13.37 10.57
N SER A 262 26.04 12.40 9.77
CA SER A 262 27.11 12.58 8.79
C SER A 262 26.77 11.93 7.43
N ASP A 263 27.69 12.03 6.47
CA ASP A 263 27.59 11.36 5.16
C ASP A 263 28.07 9.90 5.21
N TRP A 264 28.43 9.38 6.39
CA TRP A 264 29.09 8.09 6.52
C TRP A 264 28.10 6.93 6.70
N ILE A 265 28.47 5.80 6.10
CA ILE A 265 27.90 4.49 6.32
C ILE A 265 29.05 3.56 6.71
N TYR A 266 28.81 2.73 7.73
CA TYR A 266 29.75 1.74 8.23
C TYR A 266 29.28 0.35 7.85
N VAL A 267 30.20 -0.50 7.39
CA VAL A 267 29.90 -1.86 6.91
C VAL A 267 30.81 -2.83 7.65
N SER A 268 30.25 -3.84 8.31
CA SER A 268 31.04 -4.90 8.92
C SER A 268 31.43 -5.93 7.87
N ASN A 269 32.64 -6.47 7.97
CA ASN A 269 33.19 -7.41 6.99
C ASN A 269 33.81 -8.59 7.73
N ILE A 270 33.37 -9.79 7.36
CA ILE A 270 33.91 -11.05 7.84
C ILE A 270 34.94 -11.57 6.83
N VAL A 271 36.13 -11.96 7.30
CA VAL A 271 37.20 -12.43 6.41
C VAL A 271 37.27 -13.95 6.40
N SER A 272 37.72 -14.55 7.51
CA SER A 272 37.71 -16.00 7.73
C SER A 272 37.82 -16.29 9.22
N ARG A 273 37.86 -17.57 9.62
CA ARG A 273 38.11 -17.94 11.02
C ARG A 273 39.55 -17.64 11.47
N GLU A 274 40.46 -17.51 10.52
CA GLU A 274 41.91 -17.37 10.72
C GLU A 274 42.42 -15.94 10.49
N ALA A 275 41.61 -15.07 9.90
CA ALA A 275 41.96 -13.68 9.58
C ALA A 275 40.98 -12.71 10.25
N PRO A 276 41.48 -11.60 10.84
CA PRO A 276 40.63 -10.65 11.54
C PRO A 276 39.70 -9.92 10.59
N GLY A 277 38.45 -9.74 11.01
CA GLY A 277 37.47 -8.89 10.39
C GLY A 277 37.72 -7.40 10.62
N TYR A 278 36.89 -6.58 9.97
CA TYR A 278 37.05 -5.14 9.97
C TYR A 278 35.74 -4.40 9.68
N ILE A 279 35.71 -3.09 9.96
CA ILE A 279 34.64 -2.17 9.57
C ILE A 279 35.14 -1.29 8.41
N SER A 280 34.41 -1.26 7.30
CA SER A 280 34.60 -0.29 6.21
C SER A 280 33.85 1.00 6.48
N ARG A 281 34.32 2.11 5.90
CA ARG A 281 33.59 3.38 5.84
C ARG A 281 33.36 3.81 4.39
N ILE A 282 32.11 4.05 4.05
CA ILE A 282 31.66 4.52 2.73
C ILE A 282 30.79 5.76 2.87
N SER A 283 30.63 6.55 1.82
CA SER A 283 29.67 7.66 1.78
C SER A 283 28.27 7.22 1.37
N LYS A 284 27.23 8.00 1.69
CA LYS A 284 25.83 7.72 1.32
C LYS A 284 25.57 7.69 -0.19
N ASN A 285 26.50 8.20 -1.01
CA ASN A 285 26.48 8.10 -2.47
C ASN A 285 27.23 6.87 -3.03
N GLY A 286 27.70 5.96 -2.18
CA GLY A 286 28.30 4.68 -2.59
C GLY A 286 29.81 4.71 -2.86
N LYS A 287 30.50 5.81 -2.56
CA LYS A 287 31.96 5.86 -2.69
C LYS A 287 32.60 5.22 -1.46
N VAL A 288 33.39 4.18 -1.68
CA VAL A 288 34.23 3.59 -0.63
C VAL A 288 35.35 4.56 -0.29
N VAL A 289 35.45 4.96 0.99
CA VAL A 289 36.49 5.86 1.48
C VAL A 289 37.62 5.06 2.10
N ASP A 290 37.30 4.06 2.91
CA ASP A 290 38.27 3.18 3.55
C ASP A 290 37.66 1.79 3.73
N TYR A 291 38.30 0.76 3.17
CA TYR A 291 37.85 -0.61 3.39
C TYR A 291 38.17 -1.08 4.81
N ASN A 292 39.26 -0.63 5.44
CA ASN A 292 39.69 -1.13 6.73
C ASN A 292 39.81 0.03 7.74
N TRP A 293 38.71 0.73 7.94
CA TRP A 293 38.63 1.89 8.82
C TRP A 293 38.88 1.50 10.28
N ILE A 294 38.33 0.37 10.72
CA ILE A 294 38.63 -0.27 12.01
C ILE A 294 38.96 -1.74 11.75
N GLY A 295 40.21 -2.13 11.97
CA GLY A 295 40.67 -3.52 11.83
C GLY A 295 40.91 -4.22 13.16
N GLY A 296 41.27 -5.50 13.09
CA GLY A 296 41.64 -6.31 14.27
C GLY A 296 40.46 -6.81 15.09
N LEU A 297 39.26 -6.73 14.52
CA LEU A 297 38.06 -7.40 15.04
C LEU A 297 38.10 -8.88 14.65
N ASN A 298 37.27 -9.71 15.26
CA ASN A 298 37.22 -11.13 14.94
C ASN A 298 36.29 -11.39 13.75
N GLN A 299 34.99 -11.55 13.99
CA GLN A 299 33.95 -11.65 12.95
C GLN A 299 32.86 -10.63 13.29
N PRO A 300 33.08 -9.34 12.98
CA PRO A 300 32.12 -8.30 13.29
C PRO A 300 30.87 -8.53 12.44
N CYS A 301 29.73 -8.57 13.12
CA CYS A 301 28.40 -8.70 12.54
C CYS A 301 27.65 -7.38 12.66
N GLY A 302 26.53 -7.35 13.38
CA GLY A 302 25.61 -6.22 13.47
C GLY A 302 26.15 -4.95 14.11
N LEU A 303 25.56 -3.85 13.66
CA LEU A 303 26.05 -2.49 13.88
C LEU A 303 24.92 -1.55 14.34
N ALA A 304 25.18 -0.78 15.39
CA ALA A 304 24.31 0.34 15.77
C ALA A 304 25.08 1.57 16.22
N ILE A 305 24.53 2.75 15.94
CA ILE A 305 25.11 4.04 16.33
C ILE A 305 24.24 4.70 17.40
N PHE A 306 24.89 5.20 18.46
CA PHE A 306 24.26 6.08 19.43
C PHE A 306 25.30 7.02 20.07
N ASP A 307 25.04 8.33 20.05
CA ASP A 307 25.87 9.36 20.70
C ASP A 307 27.35 9.26 20.29
N ASP A 308 27.62 9.35 18.98
CA ASP A 308 28.95 9.26 18.33
C ASP A 308 29.74 7.97 18.61
N LYS A 309 29.05 6.92 19.06
CA LYS A 309 29.63 5.60 19.31
C LYS A 309 29.01 4.55 18.41
N LEU A 310 29.86 3.74 17.79
CA LEU A 310 29.47 2.57 17.02
C LEU A 310 29.60 1.32 17.91
N TYR A 311 28.49 0.60 18.07
CA TYR A 311 28.42 -0.68 18.76
C TYR A 311 28.48 -1.80 17.73
N VAL A 312 29.31 -2.81 18.00
CA VAL A 312 29.57 -3.92 17.05
C VAL A 312 29.43 -5.24 17.79
N GLY A 313 28.51 -6.09 17.34
CA GLY A 313 28.47 -7.50 17.73
C GLY A 313 29.63 -8.26 17.08
N ASP A 314 30.39 -9.02 17.87
CA ASP A 314 31.55 -9.75 17.38
C ASP A 314 31.75 -11.03 18.21
N GLN A 315 31.08 -12.11 17.80
CA GLN A 315 31.17 -13.43 18.44
C GLN A 315 30.81 -13.39 19.93
N ASP A 316 31.78 -13.46 20.84
CA ASP A 316 31.56 -13.42 22.29
C ASP A 316 31.71 -12.01 22.89
N LYS A 317 31.88 -10.99 22.04
CA LYS A 317 32.11 -9.60 22.42
C LYS A 317 31.15 -8.61 21.79
N VAL A 318 30.98 -7.49 22.48
CA VAL A 318 30.40 -6.26 21.95
C VAL A 318 31.45 -5.16 22.05
N HIS A 319 31.91 -4.65 20.90
CA HIS A 319 32.85 -3.55 20.85
C HIS A 319 32.12 -2.21 20.84
N ILE A 320 32.65 -1.21 21.54
CA ILE A 320 32.20 0.18 21.48
C ILE A 320 33.35 0.99 20.89
N ILE A 321 33.10 1.59 19.74
CA ILE A 321 34.05 2.37 18.96
C ILE A 321 33.66 3.84 19.06
N ASP A 322 34.64 4.70 19.37
CA ASP A 322 34.50 6.15 19.25
C ASP A 322 34.70 6.53 17.78
N ILE A 323 33.65 7.05 17.14
CA ILE A 323 33.64 7.30 15.70
C ILE A 323 34.62 8.40 15.31
N GLU A 324 34.67 9.49 16.09
CA GLU A 324 35.56 10.62 15.82
C GLU A 324 37.03 10.19 15.92
N LYS A 325 37.36 9.41 16.95
CA LYS A 325 38.73 8.95 17.19
C LYS A 325 39.12 7.72 16.38
N ALA A 326 38.16 7.10 15.69
CA ALA A 326 38.35 5.85 14.95
C ALA A 326 39.07 4.78 15.79
N GLN A 327 38.58 4.54 17.02
CA GLN A 327 39.22 3.59 17.94
C GLN A 327 38.19 2.81 18.77
N VAL A 328 38.49 1.54 19.03
CA VAL A 328 37.76 0.74 20.02
C VAL A 328 38.07 1.29 21.41
N ILE A 329 37.07 1.87 22.09
CA ILE A 329 37.21 2.43 23.45
C ILE A 329 36.80 1.44 24.54
N ARG A 330 36.04 0.39 24.19
CA ARG A 330 35.61 -0.65 25.13
C ARG A 330 35.26 -1.93 24.40
N SER A 331 35.42 -3.05 25.08
CA SER A 331 34.86 -4.34 24.66
C SER A 331 34.22 -5.01 25.86
N LEU A 332 32.97 -5.45 25.70
CA LEU A 332 32.21 -6.15 26.71
C LEU A 332 32.13 -7.62 26.33
N SER A 333 32.17 -8.52 27.31
CA SER A 333 32.08 -9.96 27.11
C SER A 333 31.13 -10.56 28.13
N PHE A 334 30.52 -11.70 27.80
CA PHE A 334 29.66 -12.44 28.72
C PHE A 334 29.99 -13.93 28.67
N VAL A 335 30.21 -14.55 29.84
CA VAL A 335 30.52 -15.98 29.92
C VAL A 335 29.28 -16.76 29.51
N GLY A 336 29.38 -17.48 28.39
CA GLY A 336 28.28 -18.27 27.81
C GLY A 336 27.54 -17.57 26.68
N ALA A 337 27.93 -16.36 26.26
CA ALA A 337 27.55 -15.85 24.94
C ALA A 337 28.19 -16.74 23.86
N LEU A 338 27.45 -17.04 22.80
CA LEU A 338 27.90 -17.98 21.76
C LEU A 338 28.18 -17.30 20.42
N SER A 339 27.32 -16.39 19.99
CA SER A 339 27.42 -15.72 18.69
C SER A 339 26.59 -14.43 18.70
N PHE A 340 27.10 -13.36 19.32
CA PHE A 340 26.54 -12.02 19.19
C PHE A 340 26.47 -11.63 17.72
N ASN A 341 25.26 -11.45 17.22
CA ASN A 341 25.01 -11.13 15.82
C ASN A 341 24.61 -9.68 15.68
N ASP A 342 23.34 -9.33 15.89
CA ASP A 342 22.84 -7.98 15.67
C ASP A 342 22.82 -7.09 16.92
N VAL A 343 22.91 -5.78 16.72
CA VAL A 343 22.80 -4.74 17.75
C VAL A 343 21.73 -3.74 17.36
N ALA A 344 20.74 -3.51 18.23
CA ALA A 344 19.74 -2.46 18.07
C ALA A 344 19.74 -1.49 19.25
N ILE A 345 19.60 -0.19 18.99
CA ILE A 345 19.62 0.84 20.04
C ILE A 345 18.36 1.71 19.94
N GLY A 346 17.63 1.82 21.06
CA GLY A 346 16.48 2.72 21.16
C GLY A 346 16.88 4.18 21.29
N LYS A 347 15.95 5.10 21.02
CA LYS A 347 16.18 6.57 21.12
C LYS A 347 16.67 7.04 22.50
N ASN A 348 16.45 6.25 23.54
CA ASN A 348 16.91 6.51 24.91
C ASN A 348 18.30 5.93 25.21
N GLY A 349 18.99 5.35 24.23
CA GLY A 349 20.30 4.72 24.38
C GLY A 349 20.26 3.29 24.93
N LYS A 350 19.08 2.68 25.09
CA LYS A 350 18.98 1.29 25.52
C LYS A 350 19.41 0.36 24.39
N VAL A 351 20.45 -0.43 24.65
CA VAL A 351 21.07 -1.37 23.70
C VAL A 351 20.47 -2.77 23.84
N PHE A 352 20.21 -3.42 22.72
CA PHE A 352 19.83 -4.83 22.59
C PHE A 352 20.82 -5.54 21.69
N ILE A 353 21.21 -6.75 22.05
CA ILE A 353 22.19 -7.54 21.29
C ILE A 353 21.65 -8.97 21.15
N SER A 354 21.48 -9.46 19.92
CA SER A 354 21.06 -10.84 19.69
C SER A 354 22.26 -11.78 19.83
N ASP A 355 22.05 -12.94 20.46
CA ASP A 355 23.00 -14.05 20.46
C ASP A 355 22.37 -15.21 19.70
N LEU A 356 22.76 -15.34 18.43
CA LEU A 356 22.13 -16.20 17.45
C LEU A 356 22.08 -17.66 17.92
N MET A 357 23.18 -18.17 18.46
CA MET A 357 23.30 -19.59 18.79
C MET A 357 22.76 -19.94 20.18
N SER A 358 22.62 -18.98 21.09
CA SER A 358 22.03 -19.24 22.40
C SER A 358 20.54 -18.93 22.49
N GLY A 359 19.96 -18.29 21.48
CA GLY A 359 18.54 -17.91 21.46
C GLY A 359 18.18 -16.73 22.36
N ARG A 360 19.19 -16.06 22.95
CA ARG A 360 19.00 -14.98 23.92
C ARG A 360 19.21 -13.62 23.29
N ILE A 361 18.55 -12.61 23.85
CA ILE A 361 18.87 -11.21 23.58
C ILE A 361 19.39 -10.59 24.87
N PHE A 362 20.49 -9.87 24.76
CA PHE A 362 21.19 -9.19 25.85
C PHE A 362 20.91 -7.69 25.84
N THR A 363 21.23 -7.02 26.95
CA THR A 363 21.26 -5.55 27.07
C THR A 363 22.52 -5.13 27.83
N ILE A 364 22.79 -3.82 27.85
CA ILE A 364 23.92 -3.25 28.60
C ILE A 364 23.37 -2.44 29.77
N ILE A 365 23.73 -2.85 30.99
CA ILE A 365 23.40 -2.14 32.24
C ILE A 365 24.71 -1.85 32.97
N ASN A 366 24.97 -0.59 33.32
CA ASN A 366 26.18 -0.17 34.02
C ASN A 366 27.49 -0.68 33.38
N ASN A 367 27.58 -0.62 32.05
CA ASN A 367 28.71 -1.12 31.25
C ASN A 367 28.98 -2.63 31.39
N LYS A 368 27.93 -3.43 31.67
CA LYS A 368 28.00 -4.90 31.69
C LYS A 368 26.88 -5.48 30.83
N LEU A 369 27.18 -6.60 30.19
CA LEU A 369 26.18 -7.37 29.45
C LEU A 369 25.31 -8.16 30.43
N GLU A 370 24.00 -8.09 30.23
CA GLU A 370 23.01 -8.85 30.99
C GLU A 370 22.01 -9.49 30.01
N VAL A 371 21.52 -10.70 30.31
CA VAL A 371 20.45 -11.33 29.54
C VAL A 371 19.19 -10.50 29.69
N TRP A 372 18.67 -9.97 28.58
CA TRP A 372 17.44 -9.20 28.58
C TRP A 372 16.21 -10.10 28.42
N ILE A 373 16.22 -11.05 27.48
CA ILE A 373 15.17 -12.06 27.33
C ILE A 373 15.76 -13.39 26.86
N GLU A 374 15.15 -14.46 27.37
CA GLU A 374 15.28 -15.84 26.92
C GLU A 374 13.84 -16.38 26.87
N ASN A 375 13.42 -16.92 25.73
CA ASN A 375 12.05 -17.40 25.51
C ASN A 375 12.05 -18.57 24.51
N ALA A 376 10.87 -19.12 24.24
CA ALA A 376 10.70 -20.29 23.36
C ALA A 376 9.99 -19.99 22.03
N GLU A 377 9.58 -18.73 21.78
CA GLU A 377 8.84 -18.34 20.58
C GLU A 377 9.77 -18.13 19.38
N PHE A 378 11.01 -17.68 19.62
CA PHE A 378 12.07 -17.62 18.61
C PHE A 378 13.33 -18.30 19.14
N SER A 379 14.07 -18.97 18.25
CA SER A 379 15.17 -19.86 18.61
C SER A 379 16.54 -19.27 18.26
N HIS A 380 16.61 -18.47 17.20
CA HIS A 380 17.84 -17.90 16.66
C HIS A 380 17.60 -16.44 16.29
N PRO A 381 17.49 -15.53 17.30
CA PRO A 381 17.30 -14.12 17.04
C PRO A 381 18.48 -13.61 16.23
N ASN A 382 18.20 -13.11 15.03
CA ASN A 382 19.22 -12.64 14.10
C ASN A 382 19.21 -11.12 14.10
N GLY A 383 18.46 -10.49 13.21
CA GLY A 383 18.29 -9.03 13.12
C GLY A 383 17.34 -8.47 14.18
N LEU A 384 17.61 -7.24 14.60
CA LEU A 384 16.93 -6.51 15.66
C LEU A 384 16.60 -5.07 15.22
N TYR A 385 15.42 -4.59 15.60
CA TYR A 385 15.05 -3.18 15.39
C TYR A 385 14.19 -2.65 16.53
N VAL A 386 14.44 -1.44 17.02
CA VAL A 386 13.63 -0.83 18.09
C VAL A 386 12.55 0.08 17.48
N ASP A 387 11.28 -0.27 17.67
CA ASP A 387 10.12 0.52 17.21
C ASP A 387 9.09 0.74 18.33
N ASN A 388 8.83 2.01 18.67
CA ASN A 388 7.71 2.44 19.52
C ASN A 388 7.45 1.57 20.77
N GLY A 389 8.49 1.35 21.59
CA GLY A 389 8.38 0.56 22.82
C GLY A 389 8.43 -0.95 22.62
N ASN A 390 8.74 -1.42 21.41
CA ASN A 390 8.92 -2.82 21.07
C ASN A 390 10.29 -3.05 20.47
N LEU A 391 10.82 -4.25 20.71
CA LEU A 391 11.95 -4.80 19.97
C LEU A 391 11.40 -5.75 18.91
N ILE A 392 11.70 -5.46 17.66
CA ILE A 392 11.38 -6.30 16.52
C ILE A 392 12.55 -7.25 16.32
N VAL A 393 12.25 -8.54 16.13
CA VAL A 393 13.23 -9.62 16.03
C VAL A 393 12.97 -10.36 14.73
N ALA A 394 13.93 -10.34 13.81
CA ALA A 394 13.99 -11.25 12.67
C ALA A 394 14.69 -12.53 13.12
N ASP A 395 13.94 -13.62 13.25
CA ASP A 395 14.48 -14.92 13.62
C ASP A 395 15.02 -15.65 12.38
N LEU A 396 16.22 -16.23 12.47
CA LEU A 396 16.83 -16.98 11.37
C LEU A 396 16.02 -18.24 11.00
N GLY A 397 15.22 -18.78 11.92
CA GLY A 397 14.54 -20.05 11.77
C GLY A 397 15.27 -21.20 12.44
N ASP A 398 14.74 -22.41 12.28
CA ASP A 398 15.11 -23.58 13.09
C ASP A 398 15.69 -24.72 12.26
N LYS A 399 16.40 -25.63 12.96
CA LYS A 399 17.02 -26.85 12.41
C LYS A 399 17.92 -26.51 11.21
N LEU A 400 19.02 -25.81 11.49
CA LEU A 400 19.94 -25.33 10.46
C LEU A 400 20.62 -26.49 9.72
N ASN A 401 20.70 -26.36 8.39
CA ASN A 401 21.51 -27.21 7.53
C ASN A 401 23.00 -26.89 7.68
N PRO A 402 23.91 -27.72 7.14
CA PRO A 402 25.35 -27.42 7.15
C PRO A 402 25.74 -26.09 6.49
N ASP A 403 24.92 -25.57 5.57
CA ASP A 403 25.09 -24.27 4.92
C ASP A 403 24.42 -23.12 5.70
N ALA A 404 24.03 -23.37 6.95
CA ALA A 404 23.31 -22.46 7.85
C ALA A 404 21.91 -22.02 7.38
N SER A 405 21.39 -22.58 6.28
CA SER A 405 19.98 -22.36 5.90
C SER A 405 19.04 -23.08 6.88
N PRO A 406 17.93 -22.45 7.31
CA PRO A 406 17.00 -23.10 8.22
C PRO A 406 16.15 -24.16 7.48
N GLN A 407 15.93 -25.34 8.08
CA GLN A 407 14.91 -26.27 7.57
C GLN A 407 13.49 -25.80 7.93
N THR A 408 13.35 -25.06 9.03
CA THR A 408 12.09 -24.42 9.44
C THR A 408 12.23 -22.92 9.27
N PRO A 409 11.54 -22.29 8.30
CA PRO A 409 11.70 -20.87 8.01
C PRO A 409 11.47 -19.97 9.22
N GLY A 410 12.32 -18.95 9.36
CA GLY A 410 12.23 -17.92 10.39
C GLY A 410 11.08 -16.95 10.18
N SER A 411 10.78 -16.20 11.24
CA SER A 411 9.65 -15.27 11.33
C SER A 411 10.05 -13.97 12.00
N VAL A 412 9.21 -12.94 11.87
CA VAL A 412 9.40 -11.65 12.52
C VAL A 412 8.50 -11.54 13.73
N TYR A 413 9.10 -11.25 14.87
CA TYR A 413 8.43 -11.11 16.15
C TYR A 413 8.53 -9.68 16.67
N LYS A 414 7.57 -9.31 17.52
CA LYS A 414 7.50 -8.08 18.28
C LYS A 414 7.56 -8.46 19.76
N VAL A 415 8.56 -7.95 20.46
CA VAL A 415 8.73 -8.11 21.90
C VAL A 415 8.43 -6.78 22.57
N ASN A 416 7.39 -6.73 23.39
CA ASN A 416 7.07 -5.54 24.18
C ASN A 416 8.20 -5.28 25.19
N MET A 417 8.78 -4.07 25.17
CA MET A 417 9.97 -3.79 25.98
C MET A 417 9.68 -3.62 27.48
N ALA A 418 8.42 -3.41 27.86
CA ALA A 418 8.00 -3.19 29.23
C ALA A 418 7.72 -4.51 29.97
N ASP A 419 6.95 -5.41 29.36
CA ASP A 419 6.53 -6.69 29.99
C ASP A 419 7.17 -7.93 29.36
N LYS A 420 7.92 -7.77 28.26
CA LYS A 420 8.58 -8.83 27.50
C LYS A 420 7.62 -9.83 26.83
N SER A 421 6.35 -9.46 26.61
CA SER A 421 5.44 -10.29 25.82
C SER A 421 5.93 -10.40 24.38
N VAL A 422 5.94 -11.62 23.84
CA VAL A 422 6.35 -11.90 22.45
C VAL A 422 5.11 -12.18 21.61
N GLU A 423 4.99 -11.49 20.49
CA GLU A 423 3.94 -11.71 19.49
C GLU A 423 4.57 -11.80 18.11
N ILE A 424 4.06 -12.68 17.25
CA ILE A 424 4.46 -12.69 15.85
C ILE A 424 3.83 -11.51 15.13
N ILE A 425 4.59 -10.83 14.26
CA ILE A 425 4.00 -9.89 13.30
C ILE A 425 3.16 -10.73 12.36
N LYS A 426 1.87 -10.40 12.25
CA LYS A 426 0.90 -11.31 11.58
C LYS A 426 1.25 -11.66 10.15
N SER A 427 1.89 -10.75 9.42
CA SER A 427 2.37 -11.01 8.06
C SER A 427 3.88 -11.32 8.00
N GLY A 428 4.57 -11.41 9.13
CA GLY A 428 6.01 -11.59 9.24
C GLY A 428 6.50 -13.04 9.34
N PHE A 429 5.64 -14.03 9.16
CA PHE A 429 5.95 -15.42 9.49
C PHE A 429 6.48 -16.28 8.33
N HIS A 430 7.37 -17.24 8.62
CA HIS A 430 7.97 -18.18 7.67
C HIS A 430 8.58 -17.52 6.41
N LEU A 431 9.30 -16.42 6.60
CA LEU A 431 9.90 -15.63 5.53
C LEU A 431 11.25 -16.17 5.02
N GLY A 432 11.80 -17.21 5.65
CA GLY A 432 13.05 -17.87 5.24
C GLY A 432 14.15 -17.75 6.29
N GLY A 433 15.41 -17.83 5.86
CA GLY A 433 16.57 -17.58 6.70
C GLY A 433 16.77 -16.09 6.90
N LEU A 434 16.05 -15.50 7.87
CA LEU A 434 16.06 -14.05 8.05
C LEU A 434 17.38 -13.57 8.63
N ASP A 435 17.83 -12.43 8.10
CA ASP A 435 19.06 -11.76 8.52
C ASP A 435 18.70 -10.47 9.26
N GLY A 436 18.52 -9.37 8.53
CA GLY A 436 18.22 -8.06 9.08
C GLY A 436 16.76 -7.69 9.09
N VAL A 437 16.44 -6.71 9.94
CA VAL A 437 15.16 -6.01 9.95
C VAL A 437 15.37 -4.51 10.16
N THR A 438 14.70 -3.70 9.34
CA THR A 438 14.65 -2.25 9.51
C THR A 438 13.24 -1.74 9.26
N LYS A 439 13.01 -0.43 9.28
CA LYS A 439 11.69 0.16 9.05
C LYS A 439 11.73 1.25 8.00
N VAL A 440 10.80 1.18 7.05
CA VAL A 440 10.54 2.21 6.03
C VAL A 440 9.05 2.54 6.06
N GLY A 441 8.71 3.79 6.39
CA GLY A 441 7.32 4.17 6.62
C GLY A 441 6.71 3.41 7.81
N ASP A 442 5.59 2.72 7.58
CA ASP A 442 4.89 1.89 8.55
C ASP A 442 5.21 0.39 8.43
N LYS A 443 6.01 -0.01 7.45
CA LYS A 443 6.36 -1.42 7.18
C LYS A 443 7.79 -1.74 7.64
N TYR A 444 7.99 -2.96 8.11
CA TYR A 444 9.31 -3.51 8.39
C TYR A 444 9.90 -4.11 7.13
N ILE A 445 11.13 -3.72 6.79
CA ILE A 445 11.87 -4.28 5.67
C ILE A 445 12.77 -5.39 6.20
N VAL A 446 12.66 -6.59 5.63
CA VAL A 446 13.27 -7.81 6.17
C VAL A 446 14.02 -8.54 5.05
N THR A 447 15.26 -8.95 5.32
CA THR A 447 16.08 -9.72 4.37
C THR A 447 15.99 -11.22 4.66
N ASN A 448 15.78 -12.03 3.62
CA ASN A 448 16.00 -13.47 3.65
C ASN A 448 17.35 -13.78 3.02
N ASN A 449 18.37 -14.09 3.83
CA ASN A 449 19.72 -14.39 3.37
C ASN A 449 19.74 -15.60 2.43
N SER A 450 19.11 -16.70 2.86
CA SER A 450 19.16 -17.99 2.17
C SER A 450 18.48 -17.99 0.79
N GLY A 451 17.41 -17.21 0.64
CA GLY A 451 16.61 -17.13 -0.59
C GLY A 451 16.88 -15.88 -1.43
N GLY A 452 17.39 -14.80 -0.83
CA GLY A 452 17.65 -13.54 -1.51
C GLY A 452 16.43 -12.61 -1.59
N GLU A 453 15.30 -12.96 -0.99
CA GLU A 453 14.11 -12.12 -0.96
C GLU A 453 14.22 -10.96 0.02
N LEU A 454 13.72 -9.80 -0.39
CA LEU A 454 13.52 -8.63 0.43
C LEU A 454 12.02 -8.41 0.60
N TYR A 455 11.53 -8.46 1.83
CA TYR A 455 10.11 -8.28 2.15
C TYR A 455 9.83 -6.93 2.82
N ALA A 456 8.61 -6.42 2.65
CA ALA A 456 7.99 -5.42 3.51
C ALA A 456 6.82 -6.08 4.25
N VAL A 457 6.80 -6.00 5.58
CA VAL A 457 5.79 -6.65 6.43
C VAL A 457 5.21 -5.70 7.49
N SER A 458 3.96 -5.93 7.87
CA SER A 458 3.23 -5.22 8.93
C SER A 458 2.21 -6.16 9.59
N ASP A 459 1.40 -5.68 10.53
CA ASP A 459 0.30 -6.50 11.08
C ASP A 459 -0.80 -6.81 10.06
N LYS A 460 -0.81 -6.13 8.90
CA LYS A 460 -1.88 -6.23 7.91
C LYS A 460 -1.42 -6.84 6.60
N GLU A 461 -0.18 -6.60 6.20
CA GLU A 461 0.24 -6.75 4.82
C GLU A 461 1.64 -7.33 4.72
N ARG A 462 1.88 -8.19 3.73
CA ARG A 462 3.20 -8.68 3.31
C ARG A 462 3.39 -8.36 1.83
N MET A 463 4.53 -7.81 1.49
CA MET A 463 4.93 -7.53 0.12
C MET A 463 6.34 -8.05 -0.14
N LEU A 464 6.56 -8.72 -1.28
CA LEU A 464 7.90 -8.95 -1.80
C LEU A 464 8.35 -7.68 -2.52
N LEU A 465 9.34 -6.99 -1.98
CA LEU A 465 9.91 -5.78 -2.57
C LEU A 465 10.85 -6.10 -3.74
N GLY A 466 11.56 -7.22 -3.64
CA GLY A 466 12.50 -7.62 -4.67
C GLY A 466 13.31 -8.83 -4.24
N THR A 467 14.20 -9.22 -5.15
CA THR A 467 14.91 -10.48 -5.08
C THR A 467 16.37 -10.25 -5.44
N LEU A 468 17.27 -10.10 -4.48
CA LEU A 468 18.62 -9.58 -4.74
C LEU A 468 19.70 -10.66 -4.90
N GLY A 469 19.28 -11.93 -4.94
CA GLY A 469 20.19 -13.08 -4.90
C GLY A 469 20.59 -13.45 -3.47
N ARG A 470 21.06 -14.68 -3.29
CA ARG A 470 21.42 -15.22 -1.96
C ARG A 470 22.52 -14.39 -1.28
N GLY A 471 22.52 -14.43 0.05
CA GLY A 471 23.53 -13.79 0.88
C GLY A 471 23.30 -12.31 1.15
N ILE A 472 22.10 -11.76 0.90
CA ILE A 472 21.73 -10.45 1.44
C ILE A 472 21.66 -10.53 2.96
N ALA A 473 22.34 -9.62 3.64
CA ALA A 473 22.56 -9.72 5.07
C ALA A 473 21.81 -8.61 5.83
N ASP A 474 22.32 -8.22 7.00
CA ASP A 474 21.67 -7.21 7.83
C ASP A 474 21.70 -5.82 7.19
N LEU A 475 20.55 -5.13 7.20
CA LEU A 475 20.29 -3.93 6.41
C LEU A 475 19.90 -2.75 7.30
N CYS A 476 20.16 -1.53 6.80
CA CYS A 476 19.60 -0.32 7.42
C CYS A 476 18.83 0.54 6.42
N ALA A 477 18.05 1.48 6.98
CA ALA A 477 17.26 2.45 6.22
C ALA A 477 17.52 3.88 6.70
N GLU A 478 17.52 4.82 5.75
CA GLU A 478 17.44 6.26 5.98
C GLU A 478 16.29 6.84 5.13
N GLY A 479 15.19 7.19 5.79
CA GLY A 479 13.94 7.55 5.12
C GLY A 479 13.43 6.37 4.26
N ASN A 480 13.28 6.59 2.96
CA ASN A 480 12.91 5.55 1.99
C ASN A 480 14.11 4.90 1.31
N THR A 481 15.34 5.27 1.65
CA THR A 481 16.54 4.63 1.10
C THR A 481 16.95 3.48 2.00
N ILE A 482 17.15 2.30 1.44
CA ILE A 482 17.76 1.15 2.13
C ILE A 482 19.16 0.90 1.62
N TYR A 483 20.02 0.38 2.50
CA TYR A 483 21.35 -0.10 2.17
C TYR A 483 21.42 -1.58 2.52
N VAL A 484 21.79 -2.40 1.54
CA VAL A 484 21.72 -3.87 1.65
C VAL A 484 23.10 -4.44 1.30
N PRO A 485 23.85 -4.98 2.28
CA PRO A 485 25.08 -5.70 2.03
C PRO A 485 24.76 -7.10 1.51
N ASN A 486 25.70 -7.67 0.76
CA ASN A 486 25.59 -9.03 0.25
C ASN A 486 26.95 -9.75 0.36
N PHE A 487 26.93 -10.98 0.90
CA PHE A 487 28.09 -11.85 1.12
C PHE A 487 28.96 -12.07 -0.12
N THR A 488 28.42 -11.84 -1.32
CA THR A 488 29.18 -11.85 -2.57
C THR A 488 30.19 -10.69 -2.72
N GLY A 489 30.27 -9.80 -1.72
CA GLY A 489 31.23 -8.70 -1.67
C GLY A 489 30.69 -7.38 -2.23
N THR A 490 29.37 -7.17 -2.14
CA THR A 490 28.71 -5.96 -2.62
C THR A 490 27.88 -5.28 -1.54
N VAL A 491 27.72 -3.96 -1.68
CA VAL A 491 26.75 -3.16 -0.93
C VAL A 491 25.91 -2.40 -1.94
N ASN A 492 24.60 -2.57 -1.86
CA ASN A 492 23.66 -1.95 -2.79
C ASN A 492 22.79 -0.93 -2.05
N SER A 493 22.49 0.19 -2.72
CA SER A 493 21.48 1.13 -2.23
C SER A 493 20.26 1.09 -3.13
N PHE A 494 19.09 1.08 -2.51
CA PHE A 494 17.80 1.15 -3.21
C PHE A 494 16.91 2.21 -2.58
N THR A 495 16.09 2.86 -3.39
CA THR A 495 14.91 3.56 -2.90
C THR A 495 13.78 2.55 -2.81
N VAL A 496 13.21 2.33 -1.64
CA VAL A 496 11.93 1.62 -1.49
C VAL A 496 10.83 2.58 -1.92
N LYS A 497 10.04 2.15 -2.89
CA LYS A 497 8.79 2.82 -3.25
C LYS A 497 7.87 2.65 -2.06
N SER A 498 7.81 3.66 -1.20
CA SER A 498 6.83 3.70 -0.15
C SER A 498 5.46 3.56 -0.80
N GLU A 499 4.66 2.58 -0.38
CA GLU A 499 3.20 2.64 -0.53
C GLU A 499 2.58 3.66 0.43
N ASN A 500 3.34 4.69 0.81
CA ASN A 500 2.73 5.99 0.68
C ASN A 500 2.32 6.05 -0.79
N LYS A 501 1.03 5.84 -1.04
CA LYS A 501 0.29 6.83 -1.77
C LYS A 501 0.71 8.23 -1.20
N THR A 502 1.90 8.73 -1.53
CA THR A 502 1.90 9.88 -2.40
C THR A 502 1.20 9.38 -3.66
N MET A 503 -0.13 9.33 -3.59
CA MET A 503 -0.94 9.86 -4.66
C MET A 503 -0.13 11.06 -5.12
N GLU A 504 0.24 11.12 -6.40
CA GLU A 504 0.47 12.45 -6.95
C GLU A 504 -0.73 13.26 -6.47
N LYS A 505 -0.47 14.20 -5.55
CA LYS A 505 -1.55 14.93 -4.91
C LYS A 505 -2.26 15.60 -6.06
N LYS A 506 -3.46 15.13 -6.35
CA LYS A 506 -4.26 15.69 -7.42
C LYS A 506 -4.61 17.09 -6.93
N GLY A 507 -5.13 17.17 -5.72
CA GLY A 507 -5.38 18.43 -5.04
C GLY A 507 -4.14 19.11 -4.46
N SER A 508 -4.32 20.35 -4.01
CA SER A 508 -3.28 21.14 -3.34
C SER A 508 -3.81 21.77 -2.06
N PHE A 509 -2.99 21.80 -1.01
CA PHE A 509 -3.36 22.37 0.28
C PHE A 509 -2.64 23.70 0.49
N GLU A 510 -3.37 24.70 0.96
CA GLU A 510 -2.84 25.95 1.48
C GLU A 510 -3.20 26.06 2.96
N LEU A 511 -2.18 26.21 3.81
CA LEU A 511 -2.36 26.46 5.24
C LEU A 511 -2.22 27.95 5.51
N ILE A 512 -3.28 28.55 6.05
CA ILE A 512 -3.31 29.95 6.47
C ILE A 512 -3.45 29.97 8.00
N ASP A 513 -2.38 30.36 8.68
CA ASP A 513 -2.39 30.54 10.13
C ASP A 513 -3.05 31.89 10.47
N LEU A 514 -4.22 31.82 11.14
CA LEU A 514 -5.00 32.98 11.56
C LEU A 514 -5.00 33.14 13.09
N GLY A 515 -4.00 32.56 13.77
CA GLY A 515 -3.83 32.61 15.22
C GLY A 515 -4.40 31.36 15.90
N GLU A 516 -5.42 31.54 16.75
CA GLU A 516 -6.03 30.41 17.49
C GLU A 516 -6.75 29.42 16.56
N VAL A 517 -7.19 29.90 15.39
CA VAL A 517 -7.81 29.09 14.34
C VAL A 517 -6.89 29.05 13.13
N LYS A 518 -6.66 27.86 12.59
CA LYS A 518 -5.96 27.67 11.30
C LYS A 518 -6.98 27.33 10.22
N LEU A 519 -6.76 27.86 9.02
CA LEU A 519 -7.55 27.51 7.84
C LEU A 519 -6.71 26.64 6.91
N HIS A 520 -7.18 25.44 6.62
CA HIS A 520 -6.62 24.57 5.60
C HIS A 520 -7.56 24.62 4.38
N ALA A 521 -7.11 25.29 3.33
CA ALA A 521 -7.83 25.38 2.07
C ALA A 521 -7.34 24.27 1.15
N TYR A 522 -8.17 23.25 0.95
CA TYR A 522 -7.87 22.11 0.10
C TYR A 522 -8.53 22.28 -1.27
N LYS A 523 -7.72 22.60 -2.28
CA LYS A 523 -8.15 22.67 -3.68
C LYS A 523 -8.16 21.27 -4.27
N THR A 524 -9.29 20.78 -4.77
CA THR A 524 -9.43 19.39 -5.20
C THR A 524 -8.74 19.08 -6.53
N ASN A 525 -8.57 20.09 -7.40
CA ASN A 525 -8.09 19.94 -8.78
C ASN A 525 -8.78 18.79 -9.54
N ASP A 526 -10.04 18.51 -9.19
CA ASP A 526 -10.90 17.59 -9.91
C ASP A 526 -11.60 18.25 -11.09
N MET A 527 -12.61 17.58 -11.65
CA MET A 527 -13.34 18.11 -12.80
C MET A 527 -14.15 19.38 -12.48
N MET A 528 -14.38 19.68 -11.18
CA MET A 528 -14.99 20.92 -10.69
C MET A 528 -13.93 21.91 -10.18
N ASN A 529 -12.77 21.43 -9.72
CA ASN A 529 -11.64 22.25 -9.28
C ASN A 529 -11.99 23.18 -8.09
N ASP A 530 -12.80 22.64 -7.19
CA ASP A 530 -13.34 23.31 -6.01
C ASP A 530 -12.38 23.29 -4.81
N TYR A 531 -12.82 23.90 -3.71
CA TYR A 531 -12.17 23.98 -2.42
C TYR A 531 -13.04 23.35 -1.33
N VAL A 532 -12.38 22.54 -0.49
CA VAL A 532 -12.88 22.11 0.81
C VAL A 532 -12.11 22.89 1.87
N LEU A 533 -12.82 23.49 2.83
CA LEU A 533 -12.20 24.34 3.85
C LEU A 533 -12.27 23.63 5.20
N ILE A 534 -11.13 23.54 5.89
CA ILE A 534 -11.06 22.97 7.24
C ILE A 534 -10.60 24.06 8.20
N LEU A 535 -11.41 24.33 9.22
CA LEU A 535 -11.07 25.24 10.32
C LEU A 535 -10.62 24.40 11.51
N GLU A 536 -9.34 24.51 11.88
CA GLU A 536 -8.73 23.78 13.00
C GLU A 536 -8.55 24.72 14.21
N LYS A 537 -8.97 24.28 15.40
CA LYS A 537 -8.71 24.93 16.69
C LYS A 537 -8.46 23.86 17.75
N GLU A 538 -7.34 23.96 18.47
CA GLU A 538 -6.97 23.04 19.56
C GLU A 538 -7.01 21.54 19.17
N GLY A 539 -6.64 21.20 17.94
CA GLY A 539 -6.63 19.82 17.43
C GLY A 539 -8.01 19.24 17.07
N LYS A 540 -9.07 20.04 17.22
CA LYS A 540 -10.40 19.76 16.67
C LYS A 540 -10.61 20.58 15.41
N ALA A 541 -11.41 20.09 14.50
CA ALA A 541 -11.70 20.79 13.28
C ALA A 541 -13.14 20.65 12.81
N VAL A 542 -13.54 21.59 11.98
CA VAL A 542 -14.79 21.57 11.27
C VAL A 542 -14.58 21.82 9.79
N MET A 543 -15.20 20.98 8.97
CA MET A 543 -15.14 21.06 7.51
C MET A 543 -16.31 21.88 6.97
N ILE A 544 -16.05 22.71 5.96
CA ILE A 544 -17.05 23.43 5.19
C ILE A 544 -16.97 22.90 3.75
N GLU A 545 -18.09 22.34 3.28
CA GLU A 545 -18.21 21.49 2.10
C GLU A 545 -17.40 20.17 2.18
N SER A 546 -17.58 19.32 1.18
CA SER A 546 -16.94 18.00 1.05
C SER A 546 -16.36 17.80 -0.35
N PRO A 547 -15.33 16.94 -0.50
CA PRO A 547 -14.95 16.48 -1.83
C PRO A 547 -16.09 15.65 -2.43
N ALA A 548 -16.38 15.85 -3.73
CA ALA A 548 -17.42 15.10 -4.43
C ALA A 548 -16.87 13.93 -5.27
N PHE A 549 -15.58 13.91 -5.58
CA PHE A 549 -14.95 12.89 -6.44
C PHE A 549 -14.17 11.85 -5.63
N TRP A 550 -14.26 10.59 -6.07
CA TRP A 550 -13.67 9.45 -5.36
C TRP A 550 -12.16 9.56 -5.16
N ASP A 551 -11.46 10.11 -6.15
CA ASP A 551 -10.00 10.21 -6.14
C ASP A 551 -9.48 11.25 -5.13
N ASN A 552 -10.31 12.20 -4.69
CA ASN A 552 -9.96 13.16 -3.66
C ASN A 552 -10.16 12.64 -2.22
N PHE A 553 -10.85 11.51 -2.02
CA PHE A 553 -11.18 11.03 -0.68
C PHE A 553 -9.93 10.59 0.08
N ASP A 554 -9.14 9.72 -0.54
CA ASP A 554 -7.95 9.16 0.09
C ASP A 554 -6.93 10.26 0.40
N GLU A 555 -6.69 11.20 -0.53
CA GLU A 555 -5.69 12.25 -0.31
C GLU A 555 -6.09 13.23 0.79
N LEU A 556 -7.37 13.59 0.91
CA LEU A 556 -7.84 14.45 2.00
C LEU A 556 -7.82 13.71 3.35
N ARG A 557 -8.21 12.44 3.40
CA ARG A 557 -8.14 11.63 4.64
C ARG A 557 -6.69 11.46 5.12
N VAL A 558 -5.77 11.18 4.20
CA VAL A 558 -4.32 11.09 4.52
C VAL A 558 -3.82 12.43 5.05
N TYR A 559 -4.19 13.55 4.41
CA TYR A 559 -3.80 14.87 4.91
C TYR A 559 -4.30 15.13 6.35
N LEU A 560 -5.56 14.80 6.64
CA LEU A 560 -6.12 14.94 7.99
C LEU A 560 -5.36 14.07 9.00
N ALA A 561 -5.06 12.81 8.65
CA ALA A 561 -4.33 11.89 9.51
C ALA A 561 -2.87 12.34 9.76
N ASP A 562 -2.14 12.72 8.71
CA ASP A 562 -0.74 13.16 8.80
C ASP A 562 -0.59 14.40 9.69
N ASN A 563 -1.55 15.31 9.61
CA ASN A 563 -1.58 16.53 10.42
C ASN A 563 -2.27 16.34 11.78
N LYS A 564 -2.74 15.12 12.09
CA LYS A 564 -3.46 14.78 13.33
C LYS A 564 -4.68 15.67 13.58
N ILE A 565 -5.36 16.04 12.50
CA ILE A 565 -6.56 16.87 12.52
C ILE A 565 -7.75 15.97 12.77
N LYS A 566 -8.36 16.08 13.95
CA LYS A 566 -9.63 15.42 14.23
C LYS A 566 -10.78 16.29 13.75
N VAL A 567 -11.46 15.87 12.70
CA VAL A 567 -12.67 16.56 12.24
C VAL A 567 -13.85 16.10 13.09
N ASP A 568 -14.45 17.02 13.85
CA ASP A 568 -15.61 16.72 14.70
C ASP A 568 -16.93 16.96 13.93
N ALA A 569 -16.92 17.79 12.88
CA ALA A 569 -18.13 18.16 12.17
C ALA A 569 -17.91 18.58 10.70
N ILE A 570 -18.98 18.54 9.91
CA ILE A 570 -19.04 19.07 8.54
C ILE A 570 -20.30 19.93 8.30
N PHE A 571 -20.14 21.00 7.53
CA PHE A 571 -21.20 21.84 6.98
C PHE A 571 -21.24 21.74 5.46
N PRO A 572 -22.04 20.82 4.88
CA PRO A 572 -22.33 20.80 3.44
C PRO A 572 -23.37 21.91 3.15
N SER A 573 -22.90 23.15 3.13
CA SER A 573 -23.74 24.34 3.21
C SER A 573 -24.50 24.58 1.91
N TYR A 574 -23.87 24.22 0.78
CA TYR A 574 -24.46 24.29 -0.54
C TYR A 574 -24.49 22.92 -1.23
N HIS A 575 -23.51 22.05 -1.00
CA HIS A 575 -23.36 20.79 -1.73
C HIS A 575 -23.39 19.58 -0.78
N PRO A 576 -24.50 18.84 -0.69
CA PRO A 576 -24.62 17.66 0.16
C PRO A 576 -24.03 16.40 -0.47
N LEU A 577 -23.18 16.48 -1.50
CA LEU A 577 -22.65 15.33 -2.25
C LEU A 577 -21.35 14.81 -1.65
N GLY A 578 -20.98 13.57 -1.98
CA GLY A 578 -19.74 12.96 -1.50
C GLY A 578 -19.85 12.37 -0.09
N ALA A 579 -21.02 11.88 0.31
CA ALA A 579 -21.25 11.37 1.67
C ALA A 579 -20.45 10.13 2.02
N SER A 580 -19.95 9.38 1.04
CA SER A 580 -19.09 8.23 1.30
C SER A 580 -17.71 8.65 1.81
N PHE A 581 -17.37 9.95 1.75
CA PHE A 581 -16.14 10.49 2.31
C PHE A 581 -16.00 10.22 3.81
N ILE A 582 -17.10 10.28 4.57
CA ILE A 582 -17.08 10.05 6.03
C ILE A 582 -17.29 8.58 6.42
N ASN A 583 -17.45 7.67 5.46
CA ASN A 583 -17.66 6.23 5.73
C ASN A 583 -16.35 5.52 6.10
N THR A 584 -15.64 6.01 7.12
CA THR A 584 -14.44 5.39 7.70
C THR A 584 -14.55 5.42 9.21
N ASN A 585 -13.82 4.55 9.92
CA ASN A 585 -13.88 4.52 11.39
C ASN A 585 -13.40 5.83 12.02
N GLU A 586 -12.50 6.55 11.34
CA GLU A 586 -11.88 7.79 11.81
C GLU A 586 -12.83 9.00 11.68
N LEU A 587 -13.78 8.95 10.75
CA LEU A 587 -14.70 10.06 10.43
C LEU A 587 -16.18 9.70 10.69
N ALA A 588 -16.49 8.46 11.07
CA ALA A 588 -17.87 7.98 11.27
C ALA A 588 -18.63 8.72 12.38
N ASP A 589 -17.91 9.27 13.36
CA ASP A 589 -18.49 10.00 14.49
C ASP A 589 -18.66 11.51 14.22
N MET A 590 -18.44 11.97 12.99
CA MET A 590 -18.62 13.38 12.63
C MET A 590 -20.09 13.81 12.64
N ASP A 591 -20.35 14.97 13.23
CA ASP A 591 -21.65 15.61 13.10
C ASP A 591 -21.82 16.25 11.72
N VAL A 592 -22.97 16.00 11.09
CA VAL A 592 -23.33 16.52 9.78
C VAL A 592 -24.42 17.58 9.96
N TYR A 593 -24.05 18.83 9.73
CA TYR A 593 -24.90 19.99 9.98
C TYR A 593 -25.57 20.51 8.70
N PHE A 594 -26.90 20.63 8.73
CA PHE A 594 -27.68 21.27 7.68
C PHE A 594 -28.64 22.30 8.25
N THR A 595 -29.04 23.29 7.47
CA THR A 595 -30.32 23.99 7.74
C THR A 595 -31.46 23.25 7.06
N GLN A 596 -32.68 23.41 7.57
CA GLN A 596 -33.87 22.85 6.89
C GLN A 596 -34.00 23.35 5.45
N HIS A 597 -33.57 24.60 5.20
CA HIS A 597 -33.58 25.22 3.88
C HIS A 597 -32.76 24.43 2.85
N VAL A 598 -31.53 24.00 3.18
CA VAL A 598 -30.69 23.20 2.26
C VAL A 598 -31.37 21.87 1.92
N LEU A 599 -31.93 21.20 2.93
CA LEU A 599 -32.61 19.92 2.74
C LEU A 599 -33.83 20.04 1.82
N ASP A 600 -34.54 21.16 1.88
CA ASP A 600 -35.72 21.41 1.04
C ASP A 600 -35.33 21.89 -0.36
N TYR A 601 -34.27 22.69 -0.45
CA TYR A 601 -33.68 23.14 -1.72
C TYR A 601 -33.18 21.95 -2.56
N TRP A 602 -32.52 20.97 -1.97
CA TRP A 602 -32.04 19.79 -2.71
C TRP A 602 -33.11 18.72 -3.00
N LYS A 603 -34.34 18.88 -2.47
CA LYS A 603 -35.49 18.05 -2.82
C LYS A 603 -36.30 18.61 -3.99
N SER A 604 -36.16 19.90 -4.30
CA SER A 604 -37.00 20.61 -5.27
C SER A 604 -36.19 21.65 -6.06
N GLY A 605 -36.82 22.43 -6.93
CA GLY A 605 -36.15 23.53 -7.65
C GLY A 605 -34.87 23.11 -8.38
N PHE A 606 -33.86 23.99 -8.38
CA PHE A 606 -32.58 23.76 -9.05
C PHE A 606 -31.71 22.70 -8.36
N GLY A 607 -31.78 22.56 -7.02
CA GLY A 607 -31.05 21.50 -6.31
C GLY A 607 -31.45 20.09 -6.76
N ALA A 608 -32.74 19.86 -7.04
CA ALA A 608 -33.19 18.60 -7.62
C ALA A 608 -32.68 18.38 -9.05
N VAL A 609 -32.54 19.45 -9.85
CA VAL A 609 -31.94 19.40 -11.19
C VAL A 609 -30.48 19.00 -11.11
N MET A 610 -29.70 19.64 -10.24
CA MET A 610 -28.28 19.32 -10.03
C MET A 610 -28.08 17.88 -9.56
N LYS A 611 -28.92 17.42 -8.63
CA LYS A 611 -28.93 16.01 -8.18
C LYS A 611 -29.11 15.02 -9.33
N ALA A 612 -29.91 15.35 -10.34
CA ALA A 612 -30.13 14.49 -11.51
C ALA A 612 -29.07 14.67 -12.61
N GLY A 613 -28.48 15.87 -12.72
CA GLY A 613 -27.50 16.23 -13.75
C GLY A 613 -26.08 15.76 -13.45
N ILE A 614 -25.63 15.88 -12.20
CA ILE A 614 -24.26 15.54 -11.78
C ILE A 614 -23.86 14.09 -12.14
N PRO A 615 -24.68 13.05 -11.88
CA PRO A 615 -24.36 11.69 -12.31
C PRO A 615 -24.24 11.55 -13.83
N LYS A 616 -25.01 12.33 -14.61
CA LYS A 616 -24.95 12.30 -16.08
C LYS A 616 -23.69 12.99 -16.61
N ALA A 617 -23.29 14.09 -15.98
CA ALA A 617 -22.12 14.88 -16.38
C ALA A 617 -20.80 14.16 -16.07
N PHE A 618 -20.71 13.49 -14.91
CA PHE A 618 -19.44 12.96 -14.41
C PHE A 618 -19.38 11.42 -14.31
N GLY A 619 -20.50 10.72 -14.48
CA GLY A 619 -20.57 9.26 -14.45
C GLY A 619 -20.05 8.66 -13.13
N ASP A 620 -19.32 7.56 -13.22
CA ASP A 620 -18.83 6.81 -12.05
C ASP A 620 -17.67 7.52 -11.32
N LYS A 621 -17.20 8.68 -11.79
CA LYS A 621 -16.10 9.44 -11.17
C LYS A 621 -16.53 10.23 -9.93
N VAL A 622 -17.82 10.57 -9.83
CA VAL A 622 -18.38 11.35 -8.74
C VAL A 622 -19.12 10.45 -7.74
N ASP A 623 -18.97 10.73 -6.45
CA ASP A 623 -19.78 10.11 -5.41
C ASP A 623 -21.12 10.85 -5.28
N THR A 624 -22.15 10.21 -5.84
CA THR A 624 -23.52 10.74 -5.85
C THR A 624 -24.26 10.54 -4.54
N SER A 625 -23.63 9.91 -3.54
CA SER A 625 -24.24 9.75 -2.22
C SER A 625 -24.40 11.11 -1.54
N MET A 626 -25.54 11.29 -0.87
CA MET A 626 -25.90 12.54 -0.21
C MET A 626 -25.77 12.43 1.30
N TYR A 627 -25.18 13.45 1.90
CA TYR A 627 -25.05 13.59 3.34
C TYR A 627 -26.45 13.64 3.98
N LYS A 628 -26.56 13.02 5.15
CA LYS A 628 -27.77 13.05 5.97
C LYS A 628 -27.47 13.86 7.23
N PRO A 629 -28.36 14.77 7.64
CA PRO A 629 -28.14 15.56 8.84
C PRO A 629 -28.11 14.67 10.07
N THR A 630 -27.08 14.84 10.91
CA THR A 630 -27.16 14.45 12.33
C THR A 630 -27.74 15.60 13.16
N VAL A 631 -27.54 16.85 12.69
CA VAL A 631 -28.05 18.06 13.32
C VAL A 631 -28.70 18.99 12.27
N VAL A 632 -29.90 19.49 12.61
CA VAL A 632 -30.59 20.52 11.81
C VAL A 632 -30.51 21.87 12.53
N LEU A 633 -29.78 22.81 11.94
CA LEU A 633 -29.50 24.15 12.46
C LEU A 633 -30.64 25.13 12.21
N LYS A 634 -30.72 26.10 13.12
CA LYS A 634 -31.46 27.35 12.95
C LYS A 634 -30.49 28.48 12.62
N GLU A 635 -30.99 29.55 12.02
CA GLU A 635 -30.21 30.78 11.85
C GLU A 635 -29.81 31.37 13.21
N GLY A 636 -28.62 31.99 13.25
CA GLY A 636 -28.07 32.61 14.46
C GLY A 636 -26.73 32.02 14.89
N GLU A 637 -26.35 32.33 16.13
CA GLU A 637 -25.07 31.91 16.71
C GLU A 637 -25.04 30.41 17.00
N THR A 638 -23.90 29.79 16.72
CA THR A 638 -23.58 28.41 17.09
C THR A 638 -22.08 28.29 17.37
N GLU A 639 -21.68 27.24 18.08
CA GLU A 639 -20.27 26.94 18.33
C GLU A 639 -20.01 25.47 17.96
N VAL A 640 -19.03 25.24 17.09
CA VAL A 640 -18.67 23.90 16.60
C VAL A 640 -17.15 23.78 16.62
N ALA A 641 -16.63 22.67 17.15
CA ALA A 641 -15.19 22.45 17.36
C ALA A 641 -14.50 23.59 18.15
N GLY A 642 -15.22 24.30 19.04
CA GLY A 642 -14.70 25.44 19.81
C GLY A 642 -14.60 26.75 19.02
N ILE A 643 -15.17 26.80 17.80
CA ILE A 643 -15.17 27.97 16.91
C ILE A 643 -16.57 28.55 16.86
N LYS A 644 -16.69 29.85 17.18
CA LYS A 644 -17.96 30.59 17.11
C LYS A 644 -18.31 30.92 15.67
N MET A 645 -19.56 30.66 15.31
CA MET A 645 -20.10 30.86 13.98
C MET A 645 -21.48 31.51 14.03
N VAL A 646 -21.86 32.22 12.96
CA VAL A 646 -23.22 32.74 12.78
C VAL A 646 -23.76 32.25 11.44
N ILE A 647 -24.82 31.44 11.52
CA ILE A 647 -25.47 30.85 10.35
C ILE A 647 -26.54 31.81 9.83
N THR A 648 -26.42 32.21 8.56
CA THR A 648 -27.42 33.05 7.88
C THR A 648 -27.97 32.31 6.67
N LYS A 649 -29.28 32.20 6.53
CA LYS A 649 -29.89 31.61 5.34
C LYS A 649 -29.52 32.41 4.08
N SER A 650 -29.09 31.72 3.03
CA SER A 650 -28.90 32.27 1.68
C SER A 650 -30.01 31.78 0.74
N TYR A 651 -29.92 32.12 -0.55
CA TYR A 651 -30.91 31.71 -1.55
C TYR A 651 -30.98 30.18 -1.71
N ASP A 652 -29.83 29.53 -1.81
CA ASP A 652 -29.62 28.12 -2.16
C ASP A 652 -28.96 27.30 -1.03
N GLY A 653 -28.61 27.94 0.08
CA GLY A 653 -28.04 27.27 1.24
C GLY A 653 -27.95 28.16 2.47
N PHE A 654 -26.76 28.26 3.05
CA PHE A 654 -26.49 29.19 4.14
C PHE A 654 -25.05 29.69 4.13
N ASP A 655 -24.88 30.96 4.49
CA ASP A 655 -23.59 31.60 4.70
C ASP A 655 -23.13 31.35 6.15
N ILE A 656 -21.82 31.27 6.37
CA ILE A 656 -21.23 31.06 7.70
C ILE A 656 -20.32 32.25 8.03
N GLU A 657 -20.75 33.12 8.94
CA GLU A 657 -19.85 34.14 9.50
C GLU A 657 -18.95 33.49 10.57
N ILE A 658 -17.65 33.76 10.56
CA ILE A 658 -16.65 33.22 11.49
C ILE A 658 -15.88 34.38 12.13
N PRO A 659 -16.45 35.02 13.17
CA PRO A 659 -15.91 36.27 13.74
C PRO A 659 -14.46 36.16 14.24
N GLU A 660 -14.07 35.00 14.78
CA GLU A 660 -12.74 34.78 15.36
C GLU A 660 -11.59 35.00 14.36
N ILE A 661 -11.84 34.74 13.07
CA ILE A 661 -10.86 34.95 12.00
C ILE A 661 -11.27 36.05 11.03
N ASN A 662 -12.23 36.89 11.43
CA ASN A 662 -12.80 37.96 10.62
C ASN A 662 -13.19 37.50 9.19
N ALA A 663 -13.80 36.31 9.10
CA ALA A 663 -14.14 35.66 7.83
C ALA A 663 -15.64 35.44 7.62
N VAL A 664 -16.07 35.32 6.36
CA VAL A 664 -17.40 34.82 5.98
C VAL A 664 -17.27 33.83 4.83
N TYR A 665 -17.88 32.66 4.97
CA TYR A 665 -18.08 31.70 3.89
C TYR A 665 -19.40 31.99 3.16
N VAL A 666 -19.32 32.08 1.83
CA VAL A 666 -20.44 32.33 0.91
C VAL A 666 -20.34 31.40 -0.29
N HIS A 667 -21.45 31.18 -1.01
CA HIS A 667 -21.51 30.20 -2.10
C HIS A 667 -20.49 30.46 -3.21
N ILE A 668 -20.69 31.52 -4.00
CA ILE A 668 -19.86 31.84 -5.16
C ILE A 668 -19.39 33.28 -5.03
N LEU A 669 -18.08 33.45 -4.82
CA LEU A 669 -17.42 34.75 -4.85
C LEU A 669 -16.63 34.92 -6.15
N GLY A 670 -15.32 34.66 -6.18
CA GLY A 670 -14.48 34.63 -7.37
C GLY A 670 -14.46 35.95 -8.12
N HIS A 671 -13.76 36.96 -7.61
CA HIS A 671 -13.82 38.36 -8.07
C HIS A 671 -13.54 38.59 -9.57
N ASP A 672 -12.90 37.65 -10.26
CA ASP A 672 -12.53 37.72 -11.68
C ASP A 672 -13.28 36.69 -12.57
N THR A 673 -14.35 36.10 -12.07
CA THR A 673 -15.10 35.04 -12.76
C THR A 673 -16.58 35.38 -12.81
N HIS A 674 -17.28 35.06 -13.90
CA HIS A 674 -18.73 35.26 -13.94
C HIS A 674 -19.44 34.30 -12.98
N SER A 675 -20.26 34.86 -12.07
CA SER A 675 -20.96 34.11 -11.02
C SER A 675 -22.21 33.41 -11.54
N GLU A 676 -22.57 32.28 -10.92
CA GLU A 676 -23.88 31.66 -11.10
C GLU A 676 -24.92 32.43 -10.28
N ILE A 677 -25.92 32.98 -10.96
CA ILE A 677 -27.01 33.73 -10.35
C ILE A 677 -28.33 33.18 -10.88
N LEU A 678 -29.09 32.59 -9.97
CA LEU A 678 -30.33 31.85 -10.25
C LEU A 678 -31.54 32.80 -10.26
N GLY A 679 -31.47 33.83 -11.11
CA GLY A 679 -32.53 34.81 -11.30
C GLY A 679 -32.49 36.02 -10.35
N HIS A 680 -33.52 36.86 -10.45
CA HIS A 680 -33.55 38.18 -9.80
C HIS A 680 -33.52 38.11 -8.27
N GLU A 681 -34.23 37.16 -7.66
CA GLU A 681 -34.25 37.01 -6.21
C GLU A 681 -32.87 36.63 -5.67
N HIS A 682 -32.19 35.69 -6.31
CA HIS A 682 -30.82 35.33 -5.96
C HIS A 682 -29.92 36.56 -6.08
N LEU A 683 -29.96 37.30 -7.19
CA LEU A 683 -29.15 38.51 -7.40
C LEU A 683 -29.32 39.56 -6.29
N GLU A 684 -30.58 39.89 -5.94
CA GLU A 684 -30.87 40.86 -4.89
C GLU A 684 -30.38 40.39 -3.52
N SER A 685 -30.59 39.12 -3.20
CA SER A 685 -30.17 38.53 -1.92
C SER A 685 -28.64 38.54 -1.78
N SER A 686 -27.89 38.21 -2.84
CA SER A 686 -26.43 38.24 -2.83
C SER A 686 -25.89 39.66 -2.67
N ILE A 687 -26.45 40.65 -3.40
CA ILE A 687 -26.09 42.07 -3.23
C ILE A 687 -26.35 42.54 -1.79
N LYS A 688 -27.48 42.13 -1.20
CA LYS A 688 -27.86 42.50 0.18
C LYS A 688 -26.89 41.88 1.18
N ASN A 689 -26.60 40.58 1.07
CA ASN A 689 -25.72 39.86 1.99
C ASN A 689 -24.28 40.39 1.91
N PHE A 690 -23.74 40.60 0.70
CA PHE A 690 -22.38 41.10 0.53
C PHE A 690 -22.21 42.52 1.10
N LYS A 691 -23.22 43.39 0.94
CA LYS A 691 -23.24 44.70 1.62
C LYS A 691 -23.26 44.56 3.15
N LYS A 692 -24.07 43.64 3.68
CA LYS A 692 -24.16 43.37 5.12
C LYS A 692 -22.79 42.94 5.66
N TYR A 693 -22.10 42.00 5.00
CA TYR A 693 -20.79 41.50 5.46
C TYR A 693 -19.70 42.58 5.40
N LEU A 694 -19.66 43.38 4.33
CA LEU A 694 -18.74 44.52 4.23
C LEU A 694 -18.99 45.56 5.33
N ALA A 695 -20.26 45.85 5.66
CA ALA A 695 -20.64 46.79 6.71
C ALA A 695 -20.28 46.29 8.11
N LYS A 696 -20.31 44.97 8.33
CA LYS A 696 -19.86 44.33 9.58
C LYS A 696 -18.34 44.32 9.76
N GLY A 697 -17.57 44.65 8.71
CA GLY A 697 -16.12 44.81 8.80
C GLY A 697 -15.29 43.58 8.47
N TYR A 698 -15.90 42.51 7.94
CA TYR A 698 -15.17 41.30 7.54
C TYR A 698 -14.12 41.57 6.46
N THR A 699 -12.96 40.94 6.60
CA THR A 699 -11.81 41.14 5.70
C THR A 699 -11.43 39.90 4.90
N ASN A 700 -11.80 38.72 5.39
CA ASN A 700 -11.54 37.44 4.74
C ASN A 700 -12.85 36.87 4.19
N TYR A 701 -12.85 36.41 2.95
CA TYR A 701 -14.04 35.84 2.32
C TYR A 701 -13.68 34.51 1.70
N LEU A 702 -14.50 33.50 2.01
CA LEU A 702 -14.26 32.11 1.68
C LEU A 702 -15.38 31.60 0.78
N SER A 703 -15.04 30.69 -0.13
CA SER A 703 -15.98 30.02 -1.04
C SER A 703 -15.39 28.66 -1.43
N SER A 704 -16.23 27.69 -1.77
CA SER A 704 -15.76 26.43 -2.34
C SER A 704 -15.40 26.56 -3.82
N HIS A 705 -15.85 27.61 -4.50
CA HIS A 705 -15.67 27.78 -5.95
C HIS A 705 -14.46 28.67 -6.30
N TYR A 706 -13.70 29.12 -5.30
CA TYR A 706 -12.53 29.98 -5.50
C TYR A 706 -11.58 29.96 -4.29
N LYS A 707 -10.33 30.37 -4.49
CA LYS A 707 -9.36 30.54 -3.39
C LYS A 707 -9.84 31.58 -2.37
N PRO A 708 -9.31 31.60 -1.13
CA PRO A 708 -9.60 32.66 -0.16
C PRO A 708 -9.36 34.07 -0.73
N GLU A 709 -10.28 34.99 -0.43
CA GLU A 709 -10.35 36.33 -1.01
C GLU A 709 -10.40 37.43 0.05
N THR A 710 -10.05 38.65 -0.37
CA THR A 710 -9.94 39.82 0.50
C THR A 710 -11.18 40.70 0.47
N LYS A 711 -11.22 41.72 1.34
CA LYS A 711 -12.22 42.79 1.29
C LYS A 711 -12.30 43.50 -0.07
N ALA A 712 -11.18 43.72 -0.75
CA ALA A 712 -11.16 44.37 -2.05
C ALA A 712 -11.82 43.49 -3.13
N ASP A 713 -11.61 42.18 -3.04
CA ASP A 713 -12.19 41.19 -3.95
C ASP A 713 -13.71 41.12 -3.76
N MET A 714 -14.18 41.09 -2.51
CA MET A 714 -15.62 41.18 -2.19
C MET A 714 -16.25 42.49 -2.69
N GLN A 715 -15.56 43.63 -2.56
CA GLN A 715 -16.02 44.91 -3.11
C GLN A 715 -16.12 44.88 -4.65
N THR A 716 -15.14 44.25 -5.29
CA THR A 716 -15.11 44.04 -6.75
C THR A 716 -16.28 43.18 -7.20
N LYS A 717 -16.51 42.04 -6.53
CA LYS A 717 -17.65 41.18 -6.82
C LYS A 717 -18.99 41.86 -6.56
N LEU A 718 -19.13 42.66 -5.50
CA LEU A 718 -20.34 43.44 -5.26
C LEU A 718 -20.59 44.49 -6.35
N ALA A 719 -19.53 45.11 -6.90
CA ALA A 719 -19.67 46.01 -8.04
C ALA A 719 -20.15 45.26 -9.29
N TYR A 720 -19.57 44.07 -9.56
CA TYR A 720 -20.02 43.17 -10.64
C TYR A 720 -21.51 42.82 -10.52
N LEU A 721 -21.99 42.38 -9.35
CA LEU A 721 -23.41 42.04 -9.17
C LEU A 721 -24.33 43.24 -9.34
N LYS A 722 -23.90 44.44 -8.88
CA LYS A 722 -24.67 45.68 -9.10
C LYS A 722 -24.73 46.06 -10.59
N GLU A 723 -23.67 45.82 -11.33
CA GLU A 723 -23.66 46.08 -12.77
C GLU A 723 -24.50 45.06 -13.53
N MET A 724 -24.38 43.76 -13.19
CA MET A 724 -25.27 42.71 -13.69
C MET A 724 -26.74 43.08 -13.47
N LYS A 725 -27.09 43.60 -12.28
CA LYS A 725 -28.45 44.08 -11.97
C LYS A 725 -28.91 45.19 -12.90
N LYS A 726 -28.03 46.11 -13.29
CA LYS A 726 -28.37 47.16 -14.26
C LYS A 726 -28.55 46.57 -15.66
N ILE A 727 -27.59 45.76 -16.11
CA ILE A 727 -27.59 45.16 -17.44
C ILE A 727 -28.86 44.31 -17.64
N VAL A 728 -29.16 43.39 -16.71
CA VAL A 728 -30.36 42.55 -16.83
C VAL A 728 -31.66 43.37 -16.83
N SER A 729 -31.70 44.54 -16.18
CA SER A 729 -32.89 45.39 -16.16
C SER A 729 -33.18 46.11 -17.48
N ILE A 730 -32.18 46.20 -18.38
CA ILE A 730 -32.30 46.86 -19.69
C ILE A 730 -32.18 45.90 -20.87
N SER A 731 -31.69 44.68 -20.65
CA SER A 731 -31.65 43.63 -21.66
C SER A 731 -33.03 43.00 -21.84
N HIS A 732 -33.45 42.81 -23.10
CA HIS A 732 -34.73 42.19 -23.45
C HIS A 732 -34.58 40.71 -23.84
N THR A 733 -33.36 40.29 -24.20
CA THR A 733 -33.06 38.91 -24.62
C THR A 733 -31.86 38.34 -23.87
N ALA A 734 -31.75 37.00 -23.90
CA ALA A 734 -30.62 36.26 -23.35
C ALA A 734 -29.30 36.67 -24.02
N GLU A 735 -29.33 36.88 -25.34
CA GLU A 735 -28.19 37.28 -26.15
C GLU A 735 -27.72 38.69 -25.79
N GLU A 736 -28.64 39.66 -25.68
CA GLU A 736 -28.34 41.04 -25.28
C GLU A 736 -27.69 41.09 -23.90
N PHE A 737 -28.24 40.35 -22.93
CA PHE A 737 -27.67 40.27 -21.59
C PHE A 737 -26.27 39.67 -21.60
N THR A 738 -26.09 38.53 -22.28
CA THR A 738 -24.81 37.83 -22.32
C THR A 738 -23.72 38.68 -22.97
N GLN A 739 -24.04 39.32 -24.09
CA GLN A 739 -23.11 40.21 -24.78
C GLN A 739 -22.72 41.41 -23.92
N ALA A 740 -23.70 42.09 -23.31
CA ALA A 740 -23.43 43.25 -22.46
C ALA A 740 -22.59 42.88 -21.21
N MET A 741 -22.78 41.68 -20.66
CA MET A 741 -21.94 41.17 -19.56
C MET A 741 -20.49 40.92 -19.99
N TYR A 742 -20.27 40.34 -21.18
CA TYR A 742 -18.91 40.18 -21.72
C TYR A 742 -18.26 41.51 -22.08
N GLU A 743 -19.02 42.49 -22.57
CA GLU A 743 -18.50 43.84 -22.86
C GLU A 743 -18.14 44.60 -21.57
N ALA A 744 -18.94 44.46 -20.51
CA ALA A 744 -18.68 45.11 -19.23
C ALA A 744 -17.51 44.47 -18.45
N PHE A 745 -17.29 43.15 -18.64
CA PHE A 745 -16.27 42.39 -17.92
C PHE A 745 -15.44 41.48 -18.86
N PRO A 746 -14.73 42.06 -19.85
CA PRO A 746 -14.09 41.30 -20.92
C PRO A 746 -12.93 40.41 -20.47
N ASN A 747 -12.41 40.67 -19.27
CA ASN A 747 -11.29 39.90 -18.70
C ASN A 747 -11.75 38.85 -17.68
N TYR A 748 -13.06 38.69 -17.46
CA TYR A 748 -13.56 37.68 -16.54
C TYR A 748 -13.50 36.30 -17.17
N LYS A 749 -13.17 35.29 -16.36
CA LYS A 749 -13.30 33.88 -16.79
C LYS A 749 -14.77 33.56 -17.05
N GLU A 750 -15.03 32.76 -18.08
CA GLU A 750 -16.38 32.41 -18.55
C GLU A 750 -17.30 31.96 -17.41
N GLY A 751 -16.76 31.16 -16.48
CA GLY A 751 -17.43 30.77 -15.25
C GLY A 751 -18.81 30.20 -15.52
N TYR A 752 -19.83 30.82 -14.91
CA TYR A 752 -21.22 30.36 -14.95
C TYR A 752 -22.16 31.31 -15.69
N LEU A 753 -21.65 32.24 -16.51
CA LEU A 753 -22.50 33.21 -17.23
C LEU A 753 -23.60 32.53 -18.06
N PRO A 754 -23.36 31.43 -18.80
CA PRO A 754 -24.43 30.76 -19.54
C PRO A 754 -25.58 30.25 -18.66
N ALA A 755 -25.27 29.74 -17.45
CA ALA A 755 -26.27 29.29 -16.48
C ALA A 755 -27.07 30.47 -15.93
N THR A 756 -26.39 31.57 -15.63
CA THR A 756 -27.00 32.83 -15.21
C THR A 756 -27.93 33.41 -16.28
N THR A 757 -27.50 33.47 -17.54
CA THR A 757 -28.31 33.92 -18.67
C THR A 757 -29.59 33.09 -18.78
N ARG A 758 -29.49 31.75 -18.73
CA ARG A 758 -30.66 30.87 -18.75
C ARG A 758 -31.60 31.18 -17.58
N SER A 759 -31.06 31.38 -16.39
CA SER A 759 -31.84 31.67 -15.18
C SER A 759 -32.66 32.96 -15.28
N PHE A 760 -32.21 33.97 -16.03
CA PHE A 760 -32.95 35.22 -16.21
C PHE A 760 -34.00 35.17 -17.33
N PHE A 761 -33.73 34.44 -18.42
CA PHE A 761 -34.49 34.57 -19.67
C PHE A 761 -35.20 33.30 -20.15
N THR A 762 -35.03 32.15 -19.48
CA THR A 762 -35.76 30.92 -19.82
C THR A 762 -36.79 30.57 -18.75
N GLN A 763 -38.01 30.21 -19.17
CA GLN A 763 -39.04 29.64 -18.29
C GLN A 763 -38.98 28.10 -18.24
N GLU A 764 -38.02 27.48 -18.94
CA GLU A 764 -37.88 26.01 -18.96
C GLU A 764 -37.07 25.51 -17.74
N PRO A 765 -37.46 24.36 -17.14
CA PRO A 765 -36.66 23.71 -16.10
C PRO A 765 -35.27 23.38 -16.62
N GLN A 766 -34.23 23.79 -15.90
CA GLN A 766 -32.82 23.81 -16.33
C GLN A 766 -32.16 22.44 -16.63
N GLY A 767 -32.91 21.33 -16.71
CA GLY A 767 -32.36 19.97 -16.64
C GLY A 767 -31.91 19.30 -17.94
N ASP A 768 -32.25 19.82 -19.12
CA ASP A 768 -32.06 19.04 -20.37
C ASP A 768 -30.84 19.43 -21.22
N LYS A 769 -30.08 20.48 -20.87
CA LYS A 769 -28.92 20.94 -21.66
C LYS A 769 -27.74 21.47 -20.83
N HIS A 770 -27.62 21.03 -19.58
CA HIS A 770 -26.46 21.32 -18.73
C HIS A 770 -25.41 20.23 -18.81
#